data_AF-A0AAP5IC66-F1
#
_entry.id   AF-A0AAP5IC66-F1
#
_cell.length_a   1.000
_cell.length_b   1.000
_cell.length_c   1.000
_cell.angle_alpha   90.00
_cell.angle_beta   90.00
_cell.angle_gamma   90.00
#
_symmetry.space_group_name_H-M   'P 1'
#
loop_
_entity.id
_entity.type
_entity.pdbx_description
1 polymer ?
#
loop_
_entity_poly.entity_id
_entity_poly.type
_entity_poly.pdbx_seq_one_letter_code
_entity_poly.pdbx_strand_id
1 'polypeptide(L)'
;MLDKPHFNPCYSVATIEPEQVFLLSERETIWLSDRLSCSLAGLIDSNLSIDEILDTIEKSLLQDPKSFEEAATFFQEVFNVSIKAQYALFHLEQKGYLVKPDHSLPSHLNIFCHHLNIAPTVAHQRLRSTKVAVKALGLVAASDLIAVLESLQIQVADVGDLTVVLTDDYLAPELDEFNQQALKSQSPWMLVKPLGTIVWLGPLFDPKKTGCWECLAKRLRDNRPIEGFIQRQKPISPSLTPPLGFLASTVQTALGMAATEVFKWIVQGENKQLENNLIAYDTIALQTQNHGWVKRPQCSSCGEMVNKLTKNPLPVVLGHRQKTFTVDGGHRICSPQETLRKYQHHISPITGVVRELNKIPGNGLTHSYVAKHHFHSIFDDFNGLRQNLGGRSAGKGRTDSQARASGFCEAIERYSGVFQGYEIREKASYQQMGDKAIHPNACMNFSQKQYQNREQWNVECQGWFQKVPEPFDEEREIDWTPVWSLTHQEFKYLPTAYCYYGYQADYKPDCWADSNGCAAGNTIEEAILQGFMELVERDAVALWWYNSLQKPQVDLDSFDEPYFHSLKQYYQTINRELWVLDITSDLNIPVFAAISRRSDDPKGVARSDREVEDIVLGYGAHFDARIAISRALTEVNQILPNVLFSKADGSTQYPPSADPLAVDWWKTATLSNQPYLVPSQRIAAKVSGDYRQMATDDLLEDVKLCQQIVENNGLEMLVLDQTRPDIGLHVAKVIVPGMRHMWKRLAPGRLYQAPVTMGWLPKPLSEEHLNSFPMWM
;
A
#
# COMPACT_ATOMS: atom_id res chain seq x y z
N MET A 1 -16.25 -24.80 -44.50
CA MET A 1 -16.01 -23.73 -45.47
C MET A 1 -17.30 -22.97 -45.67
N LEU A 2 -17.23 -21.64 -45.67
CA LEU A 2 -18.37 -20.75 -45.89
C LEU A 2 -18.93 -20.91 -47.31
N ASP A 3 -20.23 -21.13 -47.45
CA ASP A 3 -20.88 -21.30 -48.77
C ASP A 3 -20.68 -20.06 -49.66
N LYS A 4 -20.90 -18.86 -49.11
CA LYS A 4 -20.69 -17.56 -49.77
C LYS A 4 -19.77 -16.69 -48.91
N PRO A 5 -18.44 -16.75 -49.12
CA PRO A 5 -17.50 -16.05 -48.28
C PRO A 5 -17.48 -14.56 -48.60
N HIS A 6 -17.55 -13.73 -47.57
CA HIS A 6 -17.27 -12.30 -47.65
C HIS A 6 -16.04 -11.96 -46.82
N PHE A 7 -15.32 -10.92 -47.22
CA PHE A 7 -14.32 -10.34 -46.35
C PHE A 7 -14.99 -9.83 -45.09
N ASN A 8 -14.32 -10.08 -43.97
CA ASN A 8 -14.76 -9.56 -42.69
C ASN A 8 -14.79 -8.03 -42.76
N PRO A 9 -15.92 -7.37 -42.42
CA PRO A 9 -16.09 -5.93 -42.57
C PRO A 9 -15.09 -5.08 -41.77
N CYS A 10 -14.32 -5.69 -40.87
CA CYS A 10 -13.18 -5.06 -40.20
C CYS A 10 -12.00 -4.73 -41.12
N TYR A 11 -11.93 -5.33 -42.30
CA TYR A 11 -10.85 -5.09 -43.25
C TYR A 11 -11.35 -4.31 -44.45
N SER A 12 -10.63 -3.23 -44.76
CA SER A 12 -10.62 -2.67 -46.11
C SER A 12 -9.64 -3.47 -46.95
N VAL A 13 -10.10 -3.95 -48.11
CA VAL A 13 -9.27 -4.74 -49.02
C VAL A 13 -8.75 -3.84 -50.13
N ALA A 14 -7.43 -3.78 -50.28
CA ALA A 14 -6.76 -3.02 -51.33
C ALA A 14 -5.85 -3.93 -52.15
N THR A 15 -5.96 -3.85 -53.48
CA THR A 15 -5.11 -4.59 -54.41
C THR A 15 -4.16 -3.63 -55.12
N ILE A 16 -2.86 -3.94 -55.14
CA ILE A 16 -1.83 -3.16 -55.84
C ILE A 16 -1.12 -4.05 -56.86
N GLU A 17 -0.97 -3.55 -58.08
CA GLU A 17 -0.20 -4.24 -59.10
C GLU A 17 1.33 -4.12 -58.86
N PRO A 18 2.13 -5.16 -59.16
CA PRO A 18 1.70 -6.51 -59.51
C PRO A 18 1.47 -7.39 -58.27
N GLU A 19 0.30 -8.05 -58.22
CA GLU A 19 0.00 -9.21 -57.34
C GLU A 19 0.10 -9.00 -55.81
N GLN A 20 -0.31 -7.83 -55.30
CA GLN A 20 -0.36 -7.55 -53.87
C GLN A 20 -1.80 -7.35 -53.38
N VAL A 21 -2.18 -8.01 -52.29
CA VAL A 21 -3.43 -7.75 -51.55
C VAL A 21 -3.10 -7.33 -50.13
N PHE A 22 -3.71 -6.25 -49.68
CA PHE A 22 -3.63 -5.74 -48.31
C PHE A 22 -5.01 -5.79 -47.67
N LEU A 23 -5.10 -6.43 -46.50
CA LEU A 23 -6.26 -6.32 -45.61
C LEU A 23 -5.91 -5.33 -44.51
N LEU A 24 -6.56 -4.18 -44.52
CA LEU A 24 -6.27 -3.05 -43.64
C LEU A 24 -7.37 -2.94 -42.58
N SER A 25 -7.00 -3.06 -41.31
CA SER A 25 -7.87 -2.72 -40.18
C SER A 25 -7.21 -1.66 -39.30
N GLU A 26 -7.95 -1.11 -38.35
CA GLU A 26 -7.42 -0.14 -37.39
C GLU A 26 -6.28 -0.73 -36.51
N ARG A 27 -6.32 -2.04 -36.24
CA ARG A 27 -5.44 -2.70 -35.26
C ARG A 27 -4.39 -3.63 -35.85
N GLU A 28 -4.54 -3.97 -37.12
CA GLU A 28 -3.62 -4.87 -37.83
C GLU A 28 -3.68 -4.68 -39.34
N THR A 29 -2.58 -5.02 -40.00
CA THR A 29 -2.45 -5.06 -41.46
C THR A 29 -1.95 -6.44 -41.87
N ILE A 30 -2.62 -7.05 -42.84
CA ILE A 30 -2.21 -8.33 -43.42
C ILE A 30 -1.81 -8.08 -44.87
N TRP A 31 -0.71 -8.72 -45.28
CA TRP A 31 -0.19 -8.65 -46.63
C TRP A 31 -0.13 -10.05 -47.24
N LEU A 32 -0.77 -10.21 -48.40
CA LEU A 32 -0.75 -11.41 -49.22
C LEU A 32 -0.10 -11.04 -50.57
N SER A 33 0.95 -11.77 -50.95
CA SER A 33 1.80 -11.46 -52.11
C SER A 33 1.86 -12.62 -53.09
N ASP A 34 0.72 -12.98 -53.64
CA ASP A 34 0.62 -14.01 -54.67
C ASP A 34 -0.58 -13.80 -55.61
N ARG A 35 -0.43 -14.23 -56.87
CA ARG A 35 -1.44 -14.12 -57.93
C ARG A 35 -2.80 -14.70 -57.52
N LEU A 36 -2.81 -15.82 -56.80
CA LEU A 36 -4.03 -16.51 -56.41
C LEU A 36 -4.81 -15.69 -55.37
N SER A 37 -4.13 -15.09 -54.39
CA SER A 37 -4.73 -14.17 -53.43
C SER A 37 -5.35 -12.94 -54.12
N CYS A 38 -4.72 -12.38 -55.15
CA CYS A 38 -5.32 -11.29 -55.94
C CYS A 38 -6.57 -11.73 -56.71
N SER A 39 -6.53 -12.91 -57.35
CA SER A 39 -7.70 -13.47 -58.04
C SER A 39 -8.84 -13.74 -57.07
N LEU A 40 -8.55 -14.28 -55.89
CA LEU A 40 -9.55 -14.51 -54.84
C LEU A 40 -10.13 -13.18 -54.33
N ALA A 41 -9.29 -12.18 -54.07
CA ALA A 41 -9.74 -10.88 -53.55
C ALA A 41 -10.73 -10.16 -54.48
N GLY A 42 -10.59 -10.31 -55.79
CA GLY A 42 -11.54 -9.73 -56.76
C GLY A 42 -12.87 -10.48 -56.88
N LEU A 43 -12.96 -11.71 -56.36
CA LEU A 43 -14.15 -12.57 -56.46
C LEU A 43 -14.90 -12.71 -55.12
N ILE A 44 -14.18 -12.61 -54.01
CA ILE A 44 -14.76 -12.48 -52.66
C ILE A 44 -15.59 -11.18 -52.62
N ASP A 45 -16.69 -11.18 -51.87
CA ASP A 45 -17.72 -10.12 -51.84
C ASP A 45 -18.62 -9.99 -53.08
N SER A 46 -18.40 -10.82 -54.12
CA SER A 46 -19.28 -10.87 -55.31
C SER A 46 -20.54 -11.74 -55.14
N ASN A 47 -20.85 -12.15 -53.90
CA ASN A 47 -21.99 -13.04 -53.55
C ASN A 47 -22.00 -14.40 -54.29
N LEU A 48 -20.83 -14.83 -54.77
CA LEU A 48 -20.57 -16.12 -55.40
C LEU A 48 -20.39 -17.20 -54.33
N SER A 49 -20.84 -18.42 -54.62
CA SER A 49 -20.49 -19.61 -53.85
C SER A 49 -19.02 -19.99 -54.05
N ILE A 50 -18.45 -20.78 -53.15
CA ILE A 50 -17.07 -21.28 -53.32
C ILE A 50 -16.91 -22.00 -54.67
N ASP A 51 -17.88 -22.83 -55.05
CA ASP A 51 -17.84 -23.57 -56.33
C ASP A 51 -17.84 -22.58 -57.52
N GLU A 52 -18.64 -21.52 -57.47
CA GLU A 52 -18.66 -20.48 -58.51
C GLU A 52 -17.36 -19.65 -58.55
N ILE A 53 -16.73 -19.40 -57.40
CA ILE A 53 -15.42 -18.73 -57.31
C ILE A 53 -14.35 -19.60 -57.97
N LEU A 54 -14.32 -20.90 -57.65
CA LEU A 54 -13.38 -21.87 -58.23
C LEU A 54 -13.58 -21.99 -59.73
N ASP A 55 -14.81 -22.16 -60.20
CA ASP A 55 -15.16 -22.20 -61.63
C ASP A 55 -14.70 -20.94 -62.38
N THR A 56 -14.77 -19.78 -61.74
CA THR A 56 -14.36 -18.50 -62.34
C THR A 56 -12.84 -18.40 -62.47
N ILE A 57 -12.10 -18.86 -61.46
CA ILE A 57 -10.63 -18.93 -61.48
C ILE A 57 -10.18 -19.92 -62.56
N GLU A 58 -10.81 -21.11 -62.64
CA GLU A 58 -10.51 -22.12 -63.67
C GLU A 58 -10.76 -21.57 -65.08
N LYS A 59 -11.90 -20.89 -65.30
CA LYS A 59 -12.22 -20.25 -66.61
C LYS A 59 -11.25 -19.15 -66.98
N SER A 60 -10.75 -18.37 -66.02
CA SER A 60 -9.73 -17.34 -66.29
C SER A 60 -8.40 -17.96 -66.72
N LEU A 61 -8.02 -19.11 -66.16
CA LEU A 61 -6.82 -19.86 -66.55
C LEU A 61 -6.95 -20.53 -67.92
N LEU A 62 -8.16 -20.96 -68.30
CA LEU A 62 -8.48 -21.51 -69.62
C LEU A 62 -8.38 -20.48 -70.77
N GLN A 63 -8.44 -19.18 -70.46
CA GLN A 63 -8.44 -18.09 -71.46
C GLN A 63 -7.04 -17.49 -71.74
N ASP A 64 -5.99 -17.93 -71.03
CA ASP A 64 -4.59 -17.53 -71.26
C ASP A 64 -3.72 -18.77 -71.61
N PRO A 65 -3.77 -19.28 -72.86
CA PRO A 65 -3.14 -20.55 -73.24
C PRO A 65 -1.61 -20.47 -73.38
N LYS A 66 -1.00 -19.28 -73.19
CA LYS A 66 0.42 -19.04 -73.51
C LYS A 66 1.40 -19.69 -72.54
N SER A 67 0.93 -20.23 -71.42
CA SER A 67 1.76 -20.79 -70.34
C SER A 67 1.91 -22.31 -70.34
N PHE A 68 1.29 -23.05 -71.27
CA PHE A 68 1.21 -24.51 -71.19
C PHE A 68 1.66 -25.18 -72.50
N GLU A 69 2.85 -25.80 -72.49
CA GLU A 69 3.45 -26.44 -73.66
C GLU A 69 2.89 -27.86 -73.95
N GLU A 70 2.15 -28.51 -73.02
CA GLU A 70 1.53 -29.83 -73.23
C GLU A 70 0.12 -29.96 -72.61
N ALA A 71 -0.81 -30.61 -73.33
CA ALA A 71 -2.19 -30.82 -72.87
C ALA A 71 -2.31 -31.76 -71.64
N ALA A 72 -1.28 -32.57 -71.36
CA ALA A 72 -1.26 -33.52 -70.24
C ALA A 72 -0.93 -32.85 -68.89
N THR A 73 -0.08 -31.81 -68.88
CA THR A 73 0.23 -31.02 -67.67
C THR A 73 -0.84 -29.98 -67.39
N PHE A 74 -1.53 -29.48 -68.43
CA PHE A 74 -2.60 -28.49 -68.33
C PHE A 74 -3.71 -28.87 -67.33
N PHE A 75 -4.31 -30.07 -67.46
CA PHE A 75 -5.37 -30.51 -66.56
C PHE A 75 -4.87 -30.72 -65.11
N GLN A 76 -3.62 -31.13 -64.95
CA GLN A 76 -3.01 -31.33 -63.64
C GLN A 76 -2.72 -29.99 -62.95
N GLU A 77 -2.34 -28.96 -63.70
CA GLU A 77 -2.12 -27.61 -63.18
C GLU A 77 -3.41 -26.88 -62.83
N VAL A 78 -4.47 -27.00 -63.64
CA VAL A 78 -5.81 -26.49 -63.30
C VAL A 78 -6.31 -27.12 -61.99
N PHE A 79 -6.23 -28.45 -61.87
CA PHE A 79 -6.62 -29.16 -60.64
C PHE A 79 -5.78 -28.73 -59.41
N ASN A 80 -4.47 -28.52 -59.59
CA ASN A 80 -3.60 -28.01 -58.53
C ASN A 80 -3.95 -26.59 -58.07
N VAL A 81 -4.37 -25.70 -58.99
CA VAL A 81 -4.79 -24.34 -58.63
C VAL A 81 -6.10 -24.37 -57.85
N SER A 82 -7.07 -25.19 -58.23
CA SER A 82 -8.35 -25.31 -57.51
C SER A 82 -8.15 -25.83 -56.08
N ILE A 83 -7.26 -26.81 -55.88
CA ILE A 83 -6.86 -27.27 -54.53
C ILE A 83 -6.22 -26.14 -53.73
N LYS A 84 -5.29 -25.37 -54.34
CA LYS A 84 -4.63 -24.24 -53.67
C LYS A 84 -5.63 -23.12 -53.32
N ALA A 85 -6.58 -22.82 -54.21
CA ALA A 85 -7.63 -21.83 -54.02
C ALA A 85 -8.56 -22.23 -52.86
N GLN A 86 -8.97 -23.50 -52.83
CA GLN A 86 -9.78 -24.04 -51.75
C GLN A 86 -9.03 -24.03 -50.41
N TYR A 87 -7.75 -24.40 -50.41
CA TYR A 87 -6.90 -24.31 -49.23
C TYR A 87 -6.71 -22.86 -48.75
N ALA A 88 -6.52 -21.91 -49.66
CA ALA A 88 -6.41 -20.49 -49.34
C ALA A 88 -7.70 -19.94 -48.73
N LEU A 89 -8.87 -20.20 -49.33
CA LEU A 89 -10.17 -19.83 -48.78
C LEU A 89 -10.39 -20.42 -47.38
N PHE A 90 -10.09 -21.71 -47.21
CA PHE A 90 -10.16 -22.36 -45.90
C PHE A 90 -9.21 -21.72 -44.88
N HIS A 91 -7.99 -21.38 -45.28
CA HIS A 91 -7.02 -20.72 -44.40
C HIS A 91 -7.45 -19.30 -44.02
N LEU A 92 -7.97 -18.51 -44.97
CA LEU A 92 -8.51 -17.17 -44.71
C LEU A 92 -9.73 -17.23 -43.76
N GLU A 93 -10.60 -18.23 -43.90
CA GLU A 93 -11.70 -18.50 -42.97
C GLU A 93 -11.21 -18.90 -41.57
N GLN A 94 -10.24 -19.82 -41.48
CA GLN A 94 -9.64 -20.25 -40.20
C GLN A 94 -8.96 -19.09 -39.47
N LYS A 95 -8.40 -18.13 -40.22
CA LYS A 95 -7.81 -16.90 -39.67
C LYS A 95 -8.84 -15.82 -39.34
N GLY A 96 -10.11 -16.01 -39.69
CA GLY A 96 -11.20 -15.06 -39.42
C GLY A 96 -11.29 -13.88 -40.39
N TYR A 97 -10.57 -13.93 -41.52
CA TYR A 97 -10.60 -12.91 -42.56
C TYR A 97 -11.83 -13.02 -43.45
N LEU A 98 -12.41 -14.22 -43.53
CA LEU A 98 -13.67 -14.47 -44.23
C LEU A 98 -14.77 -14.81 -43.23
N VAL A 99 -15.94 -14.23 -43.44
CA VAL A 99 -17.14 -14.44 -42.63
C VAL A 99 -18.35 -14.66 -43.53
N LYS A 100 -19.41 -15.23 -42.95
CA LYS A 100 -20.73 -15.20 -43.59
C LYS A 100 -21.27 -13.78 -43.50
N PRO A 101 -21.91 -13.23 -44.56
CA PRO A 101 -22.64 -11.97 -44.46
C PRO A 101 -23.62 -11.98 -43.29
N ASP A 102 -23.49 -10.99 -42.41
CA ASP A 102 -24.35 -10.79 -41.25
C ASP A 102 -24.76 -9.31 -41.15
N HIS A 103 -26.07 -9.07 -41.14
CA HIS A 103 -26.69 -7.75 -41.02
C HIS A 103 -27.46 -7.58 -39.71
N SER A 104 -27.23 -8.45 -38.72
CA SER A 104 -27.86 -8.40 -37.41
C SER A 104 -27.54 -7.10 -36.66
N LEU A 105 -26.34 -6.55 -36.84
CA LEU A 105 -25.89 -5.29 -36.24
C LEU A 105 -25.49 -4.26 -37.32
N PRO A 106 -25.61 -2.96 -37.03
CA PRO A 106 -24.99 -1.91 -37.83
C PRO A 106 -23.49 -2.17 -38.05
N SER A 107 -22.97 -1.80 -39.23
CA SER A 107 -21.58 -2.10 -39.63
C SER A 107 -20.54 -1.70 -38.57
N HIS A 108 -20.65 -0.50 -38.00
CA HIS A 108 -19.70 -0.03 -36.97
C HIS A 108 -19.74 -0.86 -35.68
N LEU A 109 -20.91 -1.35 -35.24
CA LEU A 109 -21.03 -2.22 -34.07
C LEU A 109 -20.53 -3.64 -34.36
N ASN A 110 -20.74 -4.15 -35.58
CA ASN A 110 -20.18 -5.41 -36.03
C ASN A 110 -18.64 -5.37 -35.95
N ILE A 111 -18.03 -4.32 -36.49
CA ILE A 111 -16.58 -4.10 -36.45
C ILE A 111 -16.07 -4.01 -35.00
N PHE A 112 -16.79 -3.28 -34.14
CA PHE A 112 -16.42 -3.18 -32.73
C PHE A 112 -16.50 -4.54 -32.01
N CYS A 113 -17.55 -5.33 -32.26
CA CYS A 113 -17.70 -6.68 -31.69
C CYS A 113 -16.59 -7.63 -32.15
N HIS A 114 -16.15 -7.52 -33.40
CA HIS A 114 -15.02 -8.30 -33.90
C HIS A 114 -13.73 -7.98 -33.13
N HIS A 115 -13.44 -6.71 -32.83
CA HIS A 115 -12.30 -6.35 -31.97
C HIS A 115 -12.43 -6.83 -30.52
N LEU A 116 -13.64 -7.14 -30.06
CA LEU A 116 -13.90 -7.81 -28.79
C LEU A 116 -13.84 -9.34 -28.89
N ASN A 117 -13.57 -9.89 -30.07
CA ASN A 117 -13.64 -11.32 -30.40
C ASN A 117 -15.03 -11.94 -30.13
N ILE A 118 -16.10 -11.20 -30.42
CA ILE A 118 -17.49 -11.64 -30.26
C ILE A 118 -18.18 -11.71 -31.63
N ALA A 119 -18.82 -12.84 -31.92
CA ALA A 119 -19.63 -12.99 -33.12
C ALA A 119 -20.83 -12.01 -33.12
N PRO A 120 -21.11 -11.29 -34.23
CA PRO A 120 -22.17 -10.27 -34.26
C PRO A 120 -23.56 -10.83 -33.95
N THR A 121 -23.86 -12.06 -34.41
CA THR A 121 -25.09 -12.79 -34.04
C THR A 121 -25.26 -12.97 -32.52
N VAL A 122 -24.17 -13.32 -31.82
CA VAL A 122 -24.17 -13.50 -30.36
C VAL A 122 -24.36 -12.16 -29.66
N ALA A 123 -23.66 -11.12 -30.11
CA ALA A 123 -23.83 -9.77 -29.59
C ALA A 123 -25.27 -9.26 -29.78
N HIS A 124 -25.84 -9.44 -30.97
CA HIS A 124 -27.23 -9.09 -31.28
C HIS A 124 -28.23 -9.81 -30.38
N GLN A 125 -28.05 -11.12 -30.19
CA GLN A 125 -28.91 -11.92 -29.31
C GLN A 125 -28.86 -11.40 -27.87
N ARG A 126 -27.66 -11.14 -27.34
CA ARG A 126 -27.46 -10.64 -25.97
C ARG A 126 -28.07 -9.25 -25.79
N LEU A 127 -27.86 -8.32 -26.73
CA LEU A 127 -28.45 -6.98 -26.72
C LEU A 127 -29.99 -7.01 -26.71
N ARG A 128 -30.61 -7.99 -27.38
CA ARG A 128 -32.07 -8.14 -27.37
C ARG A 128 -32.63 -8.83 -26.13
N SER A 129 -31.84 -9.70 -25.48
CA SER A 129 -32.29 -10.44 -24.30
C SER A 129 -32.06 -9.70 -22.98
N THR A 130 -31.09 -8.79 -22.96
CA THR A 130 -30.63 -8.12 -21.75
C THR A 130 -31.22 -6.73 -21.64
N LYS A 131 -31.81 -6.42 -20.47
CA LYS A 131 -32.39 -5.12 -20.15
C LYS A 131 -31.47 -4.36 -19.20
N VAL A 132 -31.37 -3.05 -19.39
CA VAL A 132 -30.62 -2.14 -18.52
C VAL A 132 -31.56 -1.15 -17.87
N ALA A 133 -31.48 -0.98 -16.56
CA ALA A 133 -32.15 0.09 -15.85
C ALA A 133 -31.18 1.25 -15.60
N VAL A 134 -31.68 2.49 -15.64
CA VAL A 134 -30.89 3.68 -15.29
C VAL A 134 -31.56 4.38 -14.12
N LYS A 135 -30.78 4.63 -13.06
CA LYS A 135 -31.21 5.44 -11.92
C LYS A 135 -30.29 6.63 -11.77
N ALA A 136 -30.85 7.80 -11.47
CA ALA A 136 -30.07 8.99 -11.17
C ALA A 136 -30.30 9.42 -9.72
N LEU A 137 -29.21 9.75 -9.04
CA LEU A 137 -29.15 10.29 -7.69
C LEU A 137 -28.43 11.64 -7.76
N GLY A 138 -29.03 12.71 -7.25
CA GLY A 138 -28.45 14.05 -7.32
C GLY A 138 -28.83 14.82 -8.59
N LEU A 139 -27.88 15.52 -9.19
CA LEU A 139 -28.10 16.54 -10.24
C LEU A 139 -28.07 16.00 -11.68
N VAL A 140 -27.71 14.73 -11.88
CA VAL A 140 -27.59 14.13 -13.22
C VAL A 140 -28.95 13.69 -13.77
N ALA A 141 -29.25 13.99 -15.03
CA ALA A 141 -30.44 13.50 -15.70
C ALA A 141 -30.24 12.08 -16.25
N ALA A 142 -31.15 11.15 -15.91
CA ALA A 142 -31.12 9.79 -16.45
C ALA A 142 -31.33 9.73 -17.97
N SER A 143 -32.10 10.68 -18.54
CA SER A 143 -32.46 10.73 -19.96
C SER A 143 -31.24 10.74 -20.89
N ASP A 144 -30.16 11.39 -20.49
CA ASP A 144 -28.98 11.58 -21.33
C ASP A 144 -28.25 10.24 -21.52
N LEU A 145 -28.12 9.43 -20.46
CA LEU A 145 -27.54 8.09 -20.58
C LEU A 145 -28.45 7.15 -21.36
N ILE A 146 -29.77 7.23 -21.15
CA ILE A 146 -30.76 6.40 -21.84
C ILE A 146 -30.64 6.58 -23.35
N ALA A 147 -30.59 7.82 -23.83
CA ALA A 147 -30.44 8.12 -25.25
C ALA A 147 -29.16 7.51 -25.86
N VAL A 148 -28.04 7.56 -25.12
CA VAL A 148 -26.77 6.96 -25.56
C VAL A 148 -26.87 5.43 -25.58
N LEU A 149 -27.46 4.80 -24.56
CA LEU A 149 -27.66 3.34 -24.51
C LEU A 149 -28.52 2.85 -25.68
N GLU A 150 -29.64 3.52 -25.96
CA GLU A 150 -30.54 3.19 -27.07
C GLU A 150 -29.84 3.32 -28.43
N SER A 151 -28.94 4.30 -28.59
CA SER A 151 -28.14 4.45 -29.81
C SER A 151 -27.21 3.25 -30.07
N LEU A 152 -26.86 2.49 -29.03
CA LEU A 152 -26.07 1.25 -29.10
C LEU A 152 -26.94 -0.01 -29.20
N GLN A 153 -28.24 0.14 -29.47
CA GLN A 153 -29.23 -0.95 -29.52
C GLN A 153 -29.43 -1.70 -28.19
N ILE A 154 -29.13 -1.07 -27.06
CA ILE A 154 -29.34 -1.63 -25.72
C ILE A 154 -30.79 -1.37 -25.30
N GLN A 155 -31.47 -2.39 -24.76
CA GLN A 155 -32.82 -2.23 -24.24
C GLN A 155 -32.81 -1.59 -22.86
N VAL A 156 -33.47 -0.44 -22.72
CA VAL A 156 -33.67 0.23 -21.42
C VAL A 156 -35.06 -0.06 -20.87
N ALA A 157 -35.15 -0.35 -19.57
CA ALA A 157 -36.41 -0.60 -18.87
C ALA A 157 -36.35 -0.14 -17.40
N ASP A 158 -37.49 -0.05 -16.71
CA ASP A 158 -37.54 0.34 -15.29
C ASP A 158 -36.81 -0.65 -14.37
N VAL A 159 -36.79 -1.92 -14.76
CA VAL A 159 -36.06 -3.01 -14.12
C VAL A 159 -35.26 -3.74 -15.19
N GLY A 160 -33.99 -3.97 -14.92
CA GLY A 160 -33.05 -4.61 -15.85
C GLY A 160 -32.16 -5.64 -15.17
N ASP A 161 -31.49 -6.44 -15.99
CA ASP A 161 -30.46 -7.39 -15.58
C ASP A 161 -29.22 -6.68 -15.03
N LEU A 162 -28.98 -5.44 -15.45
CA LEU A 162 -27.98 -4.52 -14.90
C LEU A 162 -28.66 -3.17 -14.59
N THR A 163 -28.35 -2.57 -13.44
CA THR A 163 -28.73 -1.19 -13.16
C THR A 163 -27.52 -0.26 -13.24
N VAL A 164 -27.57 0.82 -14.02
CA VAL A 164 -26.58 1.89 -13.99
C VAL A 164 -27.07 3.01 -13.09
N VAL A 165 -26.30 3.33 -12.05
CA VAL A 165 -26.60 4.39 -11.09
C VAL A 165 -25.70 5.58 -11.38
N LEU A 166 -26.30 6.72 -11.74
CA LEU A 166 -25.63 8.00 -11.89
C LEU A 166 -25.66 8.74 -10.56
N THR A 167 -24.53 9.29 -10.14
CA THR A 167 -24.43 10.09 -8.91
C THR A 167 -23.44 11.24 -9.02
N ASP A 168 -23.60 12.24 -8.16
CA ASP A 168 -22.67 13.36 -8.03
C ASP A 168 -21.50 13.01 -7.11
N ASP A 169 -21.74 12.11 -6.15
CA ASP A 169 -20.80 11.68 -5.13
C ASP A 169 -20.99 10.21 -4.73
N TYR A 170 -19.91 9.43 -4.75
CA TYR A 170 -19.94 8.00 -4.39
C TYR A 170 -20.18 7.72 -2.91
N LEU A 171 -20.25 8.75 -2.05
CA LEU A 171 -20.67 8.67 -0.65
C LEU A 171 -22.08 9.23 -0.40
N ALA A 172 -22.87 9.44 -1.46
CA ALA A 172 -24.28 9.80 -1.31
C ALA A 172 -25.02 8.78 -0.40
N PRO A 173 -25.76 9.22 0.63
CA PRO A 173 -26.41 8.32 1.60
C PRO A 173 -27.35 7.28 0.98
N GLU A 174 -28.03 7.66 -0.11
CA GLU A 174 -28.97 6.82 -0.85
C GLU A 174 -28.32 5.57 -1.46
N LEU A 175 -26.99 5.59 -1.66
CA LEU A 175 -26.24 4.46 -2.19
C LEU A 175 -26.17 3.29 -1.21
N ASP A 176 -26.22 3.53 0.10
CA ASP A 176 -26.26 2.41 1.06
C ASP A 176 -27.57 1.65 0.93
N GLU A 177 -28.71 2.36 0.93
CA GLU A 177 -30.03 1.74 0.75
C GLU A 177 -30.12 0.96 -0.56
N PHE A 178 -29.63 1.54 -1.67
CA PHE A 178 -29.58 0.87 -2.95
C PHE A 178 -28.68 -0.37 -2.91
N ASN A 179 -27.51 -0.28 -2.29
CA ASN A 179 -26.61 -1.41 -2.11
C ASN A 179 -27.25 -2.55 -1.31
N GLN A 180 -27.98 -2.26 -0.22
CA GLN A 180 -28.69 -3.28 0.55
C GLN A 180 -29.77 -3.97 -0.29
N GLN A 181 -30.49 -3.22 -1.13
CA GLN A 181 -31.48 -3.78 -2.06
C GLN A 181 -30.83 -4.67 -3.12
N ALA A 182 -29.73 -4.22 -3.73
CA ALA A 182 -28.98 -4.98 -4.73
C ALA A 182 -28.41 -6.28 -4.14
N LEU A 183 -27.86 -6.25 -2.92
CA LEU A 183 -27.40 -7.44 -2.21
C LEU A 183 -28.53 -8.44 -1.94
N LYS A 184 -29.70 -7.98 -1.50
CA LYS A 184 -30.88 -8.84 -1.25
C LYS A 184 -31.44 -9.46 -2.52
N SER A 185 -31.50 -8.69 -3.60
CA SER A 185 -32.03 -9.13 -4.90
C SER A 185 -31.00 -9.88 -5.76
N GLN A 186 -29.73 -9.87 -5.37
CA GLN A 186 -28.61 -10.43 -6.15
C GLN A 186 -28.47 -9.80 -7.55
N SER A 187 -28.83 -8.52 -7.66
CA SER A 187 -28.82 -7.76 -8.91
C SER A 187 -27.50 -7.01 -9.09
N PRO A 188 -26.80 -7.18 -10.23
CA PRO A 188 -25.60 -6.42 -10.49
C PRO A 188 -25.93 -4.97 -10.89
N TRP A 189 -25.00 -4.07 -10.60
CA TRP A 189 -25.16 -2.66 -10.92
C TRP A 189 -23.82 -1.96 -11.11
N MET A 190 -23.81 -0.88 -11.88
CA MET A 190 -22.63 -0.07 -12.17
C MET A 190 -22.84 1.34 -11.65
N LEU A 191 -21.86 1.88 -10.94
CA LEU A 191 -21.90 3.26 -10.44
C LEU A 191 -21.12 4.18 -11.39
N VAL A 192 -21.64 5.40 -11.62
CA VAL A 192 -21.01 6.39 -12.51
C VAL A 192 -21.16 7.77 -11.90
N LYS A 193 -20.07 8.53 -11.87
CA LYS A 193 -20.06 9.95 -11.54
C LYS A 193 -19.65 10.72 -12.79
N PRO A 194 -20.62 11.27 -13.56
CA PRO A 194 -20.32 11.97 -14.80
C PRO A 194 -20.07 13.48 -14.58
N LEU A 195 -20.26 13.99 -13.37
CA LEU A 195 -20.05 15.41 -13.02
C LEU A 195 -18.69 15.65 -12.36
N GLY A 196 -18.19 16.87 -12.51
CA GLY A 196 -16.88 17.31 -12.02
C GLY A 196 -15.80 17.25 -13.09
N THR A 197 -14.62 17.78 -12.76
CA THR A 197 -13.44 17.76 -13.65
C THR A 197 -12.75 16.40 -13.69
N ILE A 198 -13.08 15.53 -12.75
CA ILE A 198 -12.66 14.13 -12.68
C ILE A 198 -13.92 13.28 -12.63
N VAL A 199 -14.19 12.55 -13.71
CA VAL A 199 -15.36 11.67 -13.84
C VAL A 199 -14.97 10.25 -13.47
N TRP A 200 -15.87 9.52 -12.80
CA TRP A 200 -15.62 8.15 -12.34
C TRP A 200 -16.55 7.15 -13.02
N LEU A 201 -15.97 6.05 -13.51
CA LEU A 201 -16.70 4.93 -14.09
C LEU A 201 -16.47 3.66 -13.27
N GLY A 202 -17.56 2.99 -12.94
CA GLY A 202 -17.53 1.81 -12.08
C GLY A 202 -17.20 2.14 -10.62
N PRO A 203 -17.05 1.12 -9.76
CA PRO A 203 -17.01 -0.28 -10.13
C PRO A 203 -18.35 -0.80 -10.62
N LEU A 204 -18.27 -1.92 -11.33
CA LEU A 204 -19.41 -2.82 -11.51
C LEU A 204 -19.48 -3.73 -10.29
N PHE A 205 -20.58 -3.63 -9.56
CA PHE A 205 -20.88 -4.45 -8.40
C PHE A 205 -21.69 -5.67 -8.85
N ASP A 206 -21.13 -6.86 -8.67
CA ASP A 206 -21.84 -8.14 -8.77
C ASP A 206 -21.91 -8.75 -7.36
N PRO A 207 -23.09 -8.79 -6.72
CA PRO A 207 -23.28 -9.35 -5.37
C PRO A 207 -22.72 -10.77 -5.17
N LYS A 208 -22.56 -11.56 -6.25
CA LYS A 208 -22.04 -12.93 -6.20
C LYS A 208 -20.52 -13.00 -6.30
N LYS A 209 -19.87 -11.97 -6.87
CA LYS A 209 -18.44 -12.01 -7.22
C LYS A 209 -17.63 -10.91 -6.55
N THR A 210 -18.04 -9.65 -6.69
CA THR A 210 -17.24 -8.49 -6.28
C THR A 210 -17.49 -8.11 -4.83
N GLY A 211 -16.82 -7.04 -4.36
CA GLY A 211 -17.26 -6.35 -3.15
C GLY A 211 -18.60 -5.65 -3.36
N CYS A 212 -19.17 -5.12 -2.28
CA CYS A 212 -20.34 -4.27 -2.35
C CYS A 212 -19.95 -2.79 -2.24
N TRP A 213 -20.90 -1.87 -2.34
CA TRP A 213 -20.63 -0.44 -2.18
C TRP A 213 -20.00 -0.12 -0.82
N GLU A 214 -20.42 -0.74 0.28
CA GLU A 214 -19.79 -0.50 1.60
C GLU A 214 -18.30 -0.90 1.65
N CYS A 215 -17.85 -1.84 0.79
CA CYS A 215 -16.41 -2.09 0.65
C CYS A 215 -15.67 -0.88 0.09
N LEU A 216 -16.23 -0.26 -0.95
CA LEU A 216 -15.69 0.95 -1.57
C LEU A 216 -15.85 2.18 -0.66
N ALA A 217 -17.04 2.38 -0.09
CA ALA A 217 -17.39 3.53 0.73
C ALA A 217 -16.49 3.67 1.96
N LYS A 218 -16.09 2.55 2.59
CA LYS A 218 -15.09 2.60 3.67
C LYS A 218 -13.77 3.24 3.22
N ARG A 219 -13.23 2.82 2.06
CA ARG A 219 -11.97 3.35 1.53
C ARG A 219 -12.11 4.81 1.10
N LEU A 220 -13.25 5.17 0.50
CA LEU A 220 -13.56 6.56 0.14
C LEU A 220 -13.61 7.47 1.38
N ARG A 221 -14.27 7.03 2.46
CA ARG A 221 -14.31 7.77 3.73
C ARG A 221 -12.91 7.95 4.33
N ASP A 222 -12.10 6.91 4.31
CA ASP A 222 -10.71 6.99 4.79
C ASP A 222 -9.88 7.98 3.95
N ASN A 223 -10.13 8.07 2.64
CA ASN A 223 -9.41 8.94 1.73
C ASN A 223 -9.93 10.39 1.66
N ARG A 224 -10.98 10.73 2.44
CA ARG A 224 -11.55 12.08 2.58
C ARG A 224 -11.42 12.61 4.02
N PRO A 225 -10.19 12.77 4.53
CA PRO A 225 -9.98 13.06 5.95
C PRO A 225 -10.45 14.45 6.36
N ILE A 226 -10.42 15.44 5.45
CA ILE A 226 -10.84 16.81 5.73
C ILE A 226 -12.35 16.86 5.88
N GLU A 227 -13.07 16.25 4.94
CA GLU A 227 -14.52 16.15 4.96
C GLU A 227 -14.99 15.40 6.22
N GLY A 228 -14.35 14.28 6.55
CA GLY A 228 -14.63 13.54 7.77
C GLY A 228 -14.37 14.38 9.04
N PHE A 229 -13.29 15.16 9.08
CA PHE A 229 -13.00 16.08 10.19
C PHE A 229 -14.06 17.17 10.32
N ILE A 230 -14.44 17.83 9.21
CA ILE A 230 -15.48 18.87 9.21
C ILE A 230 -16.81 18.30 9.68
N GLN A 231 -17.21 17.12 9.22
CA GLN A 231 -18.45 16.47 9.63
C GLN A 231 -18.52 16.20 11.14
N ARG A 232 -17.41 15.76 11.74
CA ARG A 232 -17.34 15.54 13.20
C ARG A 232 -17.44 16.85 14.00
N GLN A 233 -16.84 17.93 13.50
CA GLN A 233 -16.86 19.25 14.15
C GLN A 233 -18.17 20.02 13.95
N LYS A 234 -18.83 19.82 12.80
CA LYS A 234 -20.04 20.51 12.38
C LYS A 234 -21.02 19.51 11.75
N PRO A 235 -21.95 18.94 12.52
CA PRO A 235 -22.97 18.01 12.02
C PRO A 235 -24.09 18.74 11.27
N ILE A 236 -23.76 19.64 10.34
CA ILE A 236 -24.70 20.57 9.69
C ILE A 236 -25.26 19.99 8.37
N SER A 237 -24.64 18.94 7.80
CA SER A 237 -25.20 18.19 6.66
C SER A 237 -24.59 16.79 6.54
N PRO A 238 -25.37 15.78 6.09
CA PRO A 238 -24.92 14.39 5.97
C PRO A 238 -23.86 14.16 4.87
N SER A 239 -23.72 15.10 3.92
CA SER A 239 -22.76 15.04 2.82
C SER A 239 -22.11 16.41 2.59
N LEU A 240 -20.78 16.44 2.56
CA LEU A 240 -19.99 17.59 2.10
C LEU A 240 -19.55 17.30 0.67
N THR A 241 -20.38 17.66 -0.30
CA THR A 241 -20.00 17.56 -1.72
C THR A 241 -19.39 18.89 -2.14
N PRO A 242 -18.14 18.92 -2.65
CA PRO A 242 -17.55 20.14 -3.18
C PRO A 242 -18.34 20.61 -4.43
N PRO A 243 -18.33 21.90 -4.77
CA PRO A 243 -18.94 22.38 -6.01
C PRO A 243 -18.29 21.68 -7.22
N LEU A 244 -19.12 21.12 -8.09
CA LEU A 244 -18.67 20.36 -9.26
C LEU A 244 -18.63 21.27 -10.50
N GLY A 245 -17.44 21.49 -11.04
CA GLY A 245 -17.27 22.14 -12.35
C GLY A 245 -17.34 21.10 -13.48
N PHE A 246 -18.17 21.32 -14.48
CA PHE A 246 -18.31 20.42 -15.64
C PHE A 246 -18.74 21.19 -16.90
N LEU A 247 -18.48 20.61 -18.06
CA LEU A 247 -19.01 21.06 -19.35
C LEU A 247 -19.99 20.02 -19.87
N ALA A 248 -20.93 20.42 -20.73
CA ALA A 248 -21.83 19.47 -21.38
C ALA A 248 -21.04 18.39 -22.15
N SER A 249 -19.94 18.77 -22.82
CA SER A 249 -19.05 17.83 -23.52
C SER A 249 -18.37 16.82 -22.59
N THR A 250 -17.95 17.22 -21.39
CA THR A 250 -17.30 16.31 -20.44
C THR A 250 -18.30 15.31 -19.86
N VAL A 251 -19.52 15.76 -19.57
CA VAL A 251 -20.61 14.87 -19.14
C VAL A 251 -20.95 13.86 -20.24
N GLN A 252 -21.14 14.32 -21.48
CA GLN A 252 -21.43 13.43 -22.62
C GLN A 252 -20.30 12.43 -22.89
N THR A 253 -19.04 12.84 -22.70
CA THR A 253 -17.89 11.93 -22.77
C THR A 253 -18.00 10.83 -21.71
N ALA A 254 -18.26 11.19 -20.45
CA ALA A 254 -18.40 10.23 -19.37
C ALA A 254 -19.57 9.26 -19.59
N LEU A 255 -20.71 9.76 -20.07
CA LEU A 255 -21.88 8.93 -20.38
C LEU A 255 -21.63 8.01 -21.58
N GLY A 256 -20.94 8.49 -22.62
CA GLY A 256 -20.51 7.66 -23.76
C GLY A 256 -19.54 6.55 -23.35
N MET A 257 -18.58 6.86 -22.48
CA MET A 257 -17.68 5.86 -21.88
C MET A 257 -18.48 4.83 -21.07
N ALA A 258 -19.42 5.27 -20.22
CA ALA A 258 -20.25 4.39 -19.42
C ALA A 258 -21.11 3.46 -20.29
N ALA A 259 -21.77 4.00 -21.32
CA ALA A 259 -22.57 3.22 -22.26
C ALA A 259 -21.74 2.18 -23.02
N THR A 260 -20.50 2.52 -23.38
CA THR A 260 -19.55 1.57 -24.01
C THR A 260 -19.19 0.43 -23.07
N GLU A 261 -18.99 0.70 -21.78
CA GLU A 261 -18.69 -0.33 -20.79
C GLU A 261 -19.90 -1.22 -20.46
N VAL A 262 -21.12 -0.67 -20.51
CA VAL A 262 -22.37 -1.44 -20.44
C VAL A 262 -22.51 -2.33 -21.67
N PHE A 263 -22.27 -1.80 -22.87
CA PHE A 263 -22.29 -2.58 -24.11
C PHE A 263 -21.33 -3.77 -24.02
N LYS A 264 -20.07 -3.52 -23.60
CA LYS A 264 -19.08 -4.58 -23.38
C LYS A 264 -19.56 -5.63 -22.38
N TRP A 265 -20.12 -5.20 -21.24
CA TRP A 265 -20.67 -6.12 -20.25
C TRP A 265 -21.75 -7.03 -20.83
N ILE A 266 -22.68 -6.48 -21.63
CA ILE A 266 -23.75 -7.26 -22.27
C ILE A 266 -23.17 -8.24 -23.28
N VAL A 267 -22.35 -7.77 -24.23
CA VAL A 267 -21.91 -8.61 -25.35
C VAL A 267 -20.84 -9.62 -24.95
N GLN A 268 -20.04 -9.36 -23.90
CA GLN A 268 -19.04 -10.29 -23.37
C GLN A 268 -19.64 -11.20 -22.27
N GLY A 269 -20.67 -10.73 -21.54
CA GLY A 269 -21.28 -11.42 -20.39
C GLY A 269 -20.59 -11.13 -19.05
N GLU A 270 -19.53 -10.33 -19.07
CA GLU A 270 -18.75 -9.88 -17.92
C GLU A 270 -18.05 -8.56 -18.26
N ASN A 271 -17.58 -7.82 -17.26
CA ASN A 271 -16.71 -6.66 -17.47
C ASN A 271 -15.55 -6.70 -16.47
N LYS A 272 -14.51 -7.47 -16.80
CA LYS A 272 -13.33 -7.64 -15.92
C LYS A 272 -12.66 -6.33 -15.54
N GLN A 273 -12.75 -5.30 -16.39
CA GLN A 273 -12.14 -4.01 -16.11
C GLN A 273 -12.85 -3.33 -14.95
N LEU A 274 -14.17 -3.15 -15.05
CA LEU A 274 -14.95 -2.45 -14.01
C LEU A 274 -15.32 -3.33 -12.81
N GLU A 275 -15.27 -4.66 -12.95
CA GLU A 275 -15.37 -5.58 -11.81
C GLU A 275 -14.16 -5.43 -10.87
N ASN A 276 -12.96 -5.17 -11.41
CA ASN A 276 -11.73 -5.07 -10.64
C ASN A 276 -11.26 -3.63 -10.40
N ASN A 277 -11.80 -2.63 -11.09
CA ASN A 277 -11.33 -1.25 -11.04
C ASN A 277 -12.46 -0.23 -11.02
N LEU A 278 -12.21 0.88 -10.33
CA LEU A 278 -12.84 2.16 -10.57
C LEU A 278 -11.94 2.96 -11.52
N ILE A 279 -12.48 3.49 -12.61
CA ILE A 279 -11.73 4.31 -13.56
C ILE A 279 -11.98 5.78 -13.26
N ALA A 280 -10.92 6.55 -13.03
CA ALA A 280 -10.98 8.01 -12.93
C ALA A 280 -10.43 8.62 -14.23
N TYR A 281 -11.20 9.53 -14.84
CA TYR A 281 -10.77 10.27 -16.02
C TYR A 281 -10.73 11.77 -15.71
N ASP A 282 -9.53 12.33 -15.71
CA ASP A 282 -9.30 13.76 -15.57
C ASP A 282 -9.54 14.44 -16.92
N THR A 283 -10.62 15.20 -17.00
CA THR A 283 -11.06 15.87 -18.23
C THR A 283 -10.22 17.09 -18.59
N ILE A 284 -9.43 17.61 -17.64
CA ILE A 284 -8.52 18.74 -17.85
C ILE A 284 -7.17 18.21 -18.34
N ALA A 285 -6.61 17.21 -17.64
CA ALA A 285 -5.32 16.63 -17.99
C ALA A 285 -5.39 15.61 -19.14
N LEU A 286 -6.60 15.15 -19.50
CA LEU A 286 -6.85 14.06 -20.45
C LEU A 286 -6.14 12.76 -20.04
N GLN A 287 -6.16 12.46 -18.75
CA GLN A 287 -5.50 11.27 -18.17
C GLN A 287 -6.52 10.32 -17.57
N THR A 288 -6.31 9.02 -17.81
CA THR A 288 -7.09 7.95 -17.20
C THR A 288 -6.25 7.23 -16.15
N GLN A 289 -6.85 6.96 -15.00
CA GLN A 289 -6.25 6.18 -13.92
C GLN A 289 -7.17 5.04 -13.50
N ASN A 290 -6.60 3.85 -13.33
CA ASN A 290 -7.30 2.67 -12.82
C ASN A 290 -7.04 2.53 -11.33
N HIS A 291 -8.11 2.48 -10.55
CA HIS A 291 -8.08 2.29 -9.12
C HIS A 291 -8.60 0.89 -8.79
N GLY A 292 -7.67 -0.05 -8.61
CA GLY A 292 -7.99 -1.39 -8.13
C GLY A 292 -8.66 -1.33 -6.77
N TRP A 293 -9.65 -2.18 -6.51
CA TRP A 293 -10.37 -2.20 -5.24
C TRP A 293 -10.54 -3.65 -4.76
N VAL A 294 -10.81 -3.80 -3.46
CA VAL A 294 -10.80 -5.11 -2.80
C VAL A 294 -12.16 -5.38 -2.15
N LYS A 295 -12.72 -6.57 -2.39
CA LYS A 295 -13.83 -7.12 -1.60
C LYS A 295 -13.34 -7.35 -0.18
N ARG A 296 -13.92 -6.66 0.80
CA ARG A 296 -13.49 -6.76 2.20
C ARG A 296 -14.15 -7.97 2.87
N PRO A 297 -13.42 -9.02 3.28
CA PRO A 297 -14.02 -10.20 3.93
C PRO A 297 -14.78 -9.87 5.22
N GLN A 298 -14.35 -8.81 5.90
CA GLN A 298 -14.94 -8.27 7.12
C GLN A 298 -15.94 -7.12 6.89
N CYS A 299 -16.44 -6.92 5.66
CA CYS A 299 -17.45 -5.92 5.37
C CYS A 299 -18.74 -6.16 6.18
N SER A 300 -19.30 -5.11 6.78
CA SER A 300 -20.57 -5.17 7.51
C SER A 300 -21.78 -5.51 6.64
N SER A 301 -21.73 -5.23 5.34
CA SER A 301 -22.86 -5.45 4.42
C SER A 301 -22.75 -6.76 3.63
N CYS A 302 -21.58 -7.11 3.10
CA CYS A 302 -21.40 -8.30 2.24
C CYS A 302 -20.33 -9.30 2.73
N GLY A 303 -19.70 -9.02 3.87
CA GLY A 303 -18.63 -9.86 4.41
C GLY A 303 -19.15 -11.17 5.00
N GLU A 304 -18.37 -12.24 4.83
CA GLU A 304 -18.70 -13.56 5.38
C GLU A 304 -18.21 -13.72 6.82
N MET A 305 -17.11 -13.03 7.21
CA MET A 305 -16.57 -13.09 8.58
C MET A 305 -17.57 -12.58 9.62
N VAL A 306 -18.27 -11.49 9.32
CA VAL A 306 -19.29 -10.91 10.21
C VAL A 306 -20.45 -11.89 10.44
N ASN A 307 -20.71 -12.77 9.48
CA ASN A 307 -21.88 -13.65 9.48
C ASN A 307 -21.61 -15.07 10.01
N LYS A 308 -20.37 -15.59 10.00
CA LYS A 308 -20.10 -17.01 10.36
C LYS A 308 -18.83 -17.35 11.17
N LEU A 309 -17.79 -16.51 11.23
CA LEU A 309 -16.46 -16.84 11.84
C LEU A 309 -15.79 -15.51 12.23
N THR A 310 -15.55 -15.07 13.47
CA THR A 310 -14.84 -15.67 14.61
C THR A 310 -15.06 -14.74 15.81
N LYS A 311 -15.93 -15.08 16.76
CA LYS A 311 -16.01 -14.31 18.03
C LYS A 311 -14.89 -14.65 19.01
N ASN A 312 -14.26 -15.81 18.83
CA ASN A 312 -13.19 -16.30 19.70
C ASN A 312 -11.83 -15.99 19.06
N PRO A 313 -10.84 -15.56 19.86
CA PRO A 313 -9.49 -15.34 19.37
C PRO A 313 -8.83 -16.67 19.00
N LEU A 314 -7.93 -16.63 18.01
CA LEU A 314 -7.17 -17.80 17.55
C LEU A 314 -5.69 -17.67 17.93
N PRO A 315 -5.03 -18.75 18.39
CA PRO A 315 -3.60 -18.72 18.69
C PRO A 315 -2.78 -18.24 17.51
N VAL A 316 -1.67 -17.56 17.78
CA VAL A 316 -0.69 -17.24 16.73
C VAL A 316 0.07 -18.52 16.39
N VAL A 317 -0.14 -19.01 15.18
CA VAL A 317 0.54 -20.23 14.68
C VAL A 317 1.74 -19.80 13.84
N LEU A 318 2.93 -20.22 14.29
CA LEU A 318 4.20 -19.97 13.59
C LEU A 318 4.61 -21.23 12.81
N GLY A 319 5.22 -21.04 11.64
CA GLY A 319 5.72 -22.10 10.78
C GLY A 319 7.09 -21.77 10.18
N HIS A 320 7.74 -22.79 9.63
CA HIS A 320 9.04 -22.65 8.96
C HIS A 320 8.96 -21.70 7.77
N ARG A 321 9.88 -20.72 7.73
CA ARG A 321 9.99 -19.73 6.66
C ARG A 321 11.45 -19.49 6.34
N GLN A 322 11.91 -20.04 5.22
CA GLN A 322 13.27 -19.82 4.73
C GLN A 322 13.47 -18.36 4.31
N LYS A 323 14.58 -17.77 4.76
CA LYS A 323 15.02 -16.44 4.34
C LYS A 323 15.62 -16.53 2.95
N THR A 324 15.16 -15.67 2.04
CA THR A 324 15.71 -15.60 0.67
C THR A 324 16.25 -14.23 0.32
N PHE A 325 16.05 -13.23 1.19
CA PHE A 325 16.56 -11.88 1.01
C PHE A 325 17.08 -11.34 2.35
N THR A 326 18.41 -11.28 2.49
CA THR A 326 19.10 -10.89 3.75
C THR A 326 20.06 -9.72 3.56
N VAL A 327 20.00 -9.05 2.41
CA VAL A 327 20.97 -8.02 2.03
C VAL A 327 20.61 -6.65 2.61
N ASP A 328 19.39 -6.15 2.40
CA ASP A 328 18.95 -4.81 2.81
C ASP A 328 17.61 -4.88 3.56
N GLY A 329 17.33 -3.94 4.46
CA GLY A 329 16.02 -3.88 5.15
C GLY A 329 15.69 -5.00 6.14
N GLY A 330 16.64 -5.88 6.46
CA GLY A 330 16.49 -7.01 7.39
C GLY A 330 16.45 -8.37 6.69
N HIS A 331 16.23 -9.43 7.47
CA HIS A 331 16.03 -10.78 6.95
C HIS A 331 14.58 -11.01 6.53
N ARG A 332 14.37 -11.33 5.24
CA ARG A 332 13.05 -11.45 4.60
C ARG A 332 12.91 -12.71 3.74
N ILE A 333 11.66 -13.11 3.49
CA ILE A 333 11.30 -14.25 2.63
C ILE A 333 11.22 -13.90 1.14
N CYS A 334 11.27 -12.62 0.78
CA CYS A 334 11.30 -12.16 -0.61
C CYS A 334 11.87 -10.75 -0.72
N SER A 335 12.15 -10.33 -1.95
CA SER A 335 12.68 -8.99 -2.24
C SER A 335 11.64 -7.88 -1.97
N PRO A 336 12.09 -6.63 -1.76
CA PRO A 336 11.18 -5.49 -1.64
C PRO A 336 10.35 -5.24 -2.90
N GLN A 337 10.87 -5.54 -4.10
CA GLN A 337 10.12 -5.44 -5.34
C GLN A 337 8.98 -6.45 -5.40
N GLU A 338 9.20 -7.68 -4.93
CA GLU A 338 8.16 -8.71 -4.88
C GLU A 338 7.07 -8.34 -3.86
N THR A 339 7.47 -7.78 -2.71
CA THR A 339 6.54 -7.23 -1.72
C THR A 339 5.65 -6.15 -2.36
N LEU A 340 6.24 -5.17 -3.04
CA LEU A 340 5.48 -4.13 -3.74
C LEU A 340 4.59 -4.71 -4.84
N ARG A 341 5.08 -5.65 -5.66
CA ARG A 341 4.29 -6.28 -6.73
C ARG A 341 3.00 -6.92 -6.19
N LYS A 342 3.07 -7.59 -5.03
CA LYS A 342 1.92 -8.22 -4.38
C LYS A 342 0.90 -7.21 -3.87
N TYR A 343 1.35 -6.12 -3.25
CA TYR A 343 0.48 -5.27 -2.42
C TYR A 343 0.27 -3.83 -2.94
N GLN A 344 1.01 -3.37 -3.95
CA GLN A 344 0.96 -1.97 -4.44
C GLN A 344 -0.41 -1.53 -4.98
N HIS A 345 -1.34 -2.45 -5.21
CA HIS A 345 -2.74 -2.13 -5.53
C HIS A 345 -3.45 -1.36 -4.40
N HIS A 346 -2.89 -1.37 -3.18
CA HIS A 346 -3.33 -0.52 -2.06
C HIS A 346 -2.83 0.93 -2.15
N ILE A 347 -2.01 1.28 -3.15
CA ILE A 347 -1.60 2.66 -3.43
C ILE A 347 -2.64 3.28 -4.36
N SER A 348 -3.58 4.05 -3.79
CA SER A 348 -4.64 4.72 -4.52
C SER A 348 -5.30 5.78 -3.63
N PRO A 349 -5.47 7.03 -4.10
CA PRO A 349 -6.14 8.08 -3.35
C PRO A 349 -7.68 7.92 -3.29
N ILE A 350 -8.23 6.87 -3.91
CA ILE A 350 -9.67 6.61 -3.97
C ILE A 350 -9.99 5.31 -3.22
N THR A 351 -9.36 4.21 -3.63
CA THR A 351 -9.67 2.84 -3.20
C THR A 351 -8.60 2.22 -2.28
N GLY A 352 -7.43 2.85 -2.22
CA GLY A 352 -6.27 2.36 -1.47
C GLY A 352 -6.31 2.74 0.01
N VAL A 353 -5.36 2.22 0.77
CA VAL A 353 -5.05 2.68 2.15
C VAL A 353 -3.82 3.57 2.19
N VAL A 354 -3.00 3.52 1.14
CA VAL A 354 -1.89 4.45 0.91
C VAL A 354 -2.32 5.38 -0.22
N ARG A 355 -2.51 6.67 0.04
CA ARG A 355 -2.96 7.63 -0.98
C ARG A 355 -1.86 7.97 -1.97
N GLU A 356 -0.67 8.21 -1.45
CA GLU A 356 0.53 8.55 -2.23
C GLU A 356 1.77 7.92 -1.60
N LEU A 357 2.75 7.61 -2.43
CA LEU A 357 4.07 7.13 -2.01
C LEU A 357 5.12 7.86 -2.85
N ASN A 358 5.68 8.92 -2.28
CA ASN A 358 6.55 9.85 -3.00
C ASN A 358 8.00 9.68 -2.56
N LYS A 359 8.92 9.65 -3.53
CA LYS A 359 10.35 9.66 -3.24
C LYS A 359 10.77 11.06 -2.78
N ILE A 360 11.53 11.13 -1.69
CA ILE A 360 12.22 12.36 -1.31
C ILE A 360 13.51 12.44 -2.16
N PRO A 361 13.74 13.53 -2.90
CA PRO A 361 14.99 13.72 -3.63
C PRO A 361 16.20 13.59 -2.69
N GLY A 362 17.21 12.82 -3.13
CA GLY A 362 18.40 12.51 -2.34
C GLY A 362 19.66 12.46 -3.20
N ASN A 363 20.79 12.15 -2.57
CA ASN A 363 22.13 12.18 -3.16
C ASN A 363 22.53 10.89 -3.93
N GLY A 364 21.63 9.90 -4.03
CA GLY A 364 21.88 8.60 -4.67
C GLY A 364 22.46 7.52 -3.73
N LEU A 365 22.93 7.88 -2.54
CA LEU A 365 23.33 6.98 -1.44
C LEU A 365 22.25 6.87 -0.35
N THR A 366 21.42 7.90 -0.22
CA THR A 366 20.31 7.97 0.74
C THR A 366 18.99 7.89 -0.01
N HIS A 367 18.20 6.87 0.33
CA HIS A 367 16.88 6.64 -0.26
C HIS A 367 15.82 6.79 0.82
N SER A 368 14.95 7.78 0.63
CA SER A 368 13.83 8.04 1.54
C SER A 368 12.53 8.22 0.76
N TYR A 369 11.44 7.73 1.31
CA TYR A 369 10.09 7.89 0.78
C TYR A 369 9.16 8.44 1.85
N VAL A 370 8.13 9.19 1.44
CA VAL A 370 7.01 9.57 2.32
C VAL A 370 5.74 8.90 1.78
N ALA A 371 5.05 8.21 2.68
CA ALA A 371 3.74 7.66 2.40
C ALA A 371 2.66 8.55 3.02
N LYS A 372 1.76 9.05 2.18
CA LYS A 372 0.55 9.73 2.62
C LYS A 372 -0.54 8.70 2.79
N HIS A 373 -1.07 8.59 3.99
CA HIS A 373 -2.23 7.79 4.31
C HIS A 373 -3.03 8.54 5.36
N HIS A 374 -4.28 8.13 5.56
CA HIS A 374 -5.09 8.63 6.66
C HIS A 374 -5.32 7.51 7.64
N PHE A 375 -5.08 7.79 8.90
CA PHE A 375 -5.48 6.93 9.98
C PHE A 375 -6.07 7.77 11.10
N HIS A 376 -7.14 7.24 11.69
CA HIS A 376 -7.73 7.86 12.87
C HIS A 376 -6.74 7.70 14.03
N SER A 377 -6.39 8.81 14.65
CA SER A 377 -5.52 8.82 15.82
C SER A 377 -6.32 9.32 17.02
N ILE A 378 -5.75 9.22 18.22
CA ILE A 378 -6.33 9.83 19.42
C ILE A 378 -6.51 11.36 19.30
N PHE A 379 -5.82 11.98 18.33
CA PHE A 379 -5.99 13.40 18.01
C PHE A 379 -7.02 13.57 16.90
N ASP A 380 -8.12 14.24 17.24
CA ASP A 380 -9.06 14.81 16.28
C ASP A 380 -9.02 16.34 16.36
N ASP A 381 -7.80 16.90 16.18
CA ASP A 381 -7.53 18.34 16.17
C ASP A 381 -6.86 18.80 14.85
N PHE A 382 -6.69 20.11 14.68
CA PHE A 382 -6.09 20.68 13.47
C PHE A 382 -4.63 20.25 13.26
N ASN A 383 -3.88 20.01 14.33
CA ASN A 383 -2.49 19.57 14.25
C ASN A 383 -2.40 18.12 13.76
N GLY A 384 -3.23 17.23 14.31
CA GLY A 384 -3.41 15.85 13.86
C GLY A 384 -3.86 15.80 12.40
N LEU A 385 -4.82 16.63 12.00
CA LEU A 385 -5.25 16.73 10.60
C LEU A 385 -4.10 17.16 9.68
N ARG A 386 -3.34 18.21 10.05
CA ARG A 386 -2.20 18.69 9.27
C ARG A 386 -1.13 17.61 9.09
N GLN A 387 -0.81 16.86 10.14
CA GLN A 387 0.16 15.77 10.08
C GLN A 387 -0.35 14.60 9.21
N ASN A 388 -1.62 14.23 9.35
CA ASN A 388 -2.25 13.20 8.52
C ASN A 388 -2.32 13.59 7.02
N LEU A 389 -2.44 14.87 6.69
CA LEU A 389 -2.38 15.37 5.32
C LEU A 389 -0.97 15.38 4.73
N GLY A 390 0.05 15.70 5.54
CA GLY A 390 1.44 15.76 5.12
C GLY A 390 2.09 14.41 4.82
N GLY A 391 1.54 13.33 5.38
CA GLY A 391 2.13 11.99 5.35
C GLY A 391 2.95 11.73 6.61
N ARG A 392 2.63 10.63 7.30
CA ARG A 392 3.16 10.30 8.63
C ARG A 392 4.08 9.08 8.65
N SER A 393 4.11 8.31 7.57
CA SER A 393 5.00 7.17 7.42
C SER A 393 6.08 7.48 6.41
N ALA A 394 7.27 6.96 6.65
CA ALA A 394 8.44 7.24 5.85
C ALA A 394 9.31 5.99 5.69
N GLY A 395 9.70 5.75 4.44
CA GLY A 395 10.58 4.64 4.10
C GLY A 395 12.03 5.03 4.10
N LYS A 396 12.90 4.10 4.52
CA LYS A 396 14.36 4.22 4.46
C LYS A 396 15.00 2.93 3.94
N GLY A 397 16.15 3.03 3.27
CA GLY A 397 16.88 1.88 2.77
C GLY A 397 18.21 2.24 2.11
N ARG A 398 19.09 1.25 1.94
CA ARG A 398 20.34 1.41 1.17
C ARG A 398 20.06 1.46 -0.33
N THR A 399 18.94 0.89 -0.75
CA THR A 399 18.46 0.88 -2.12
C THR A 399 17.11 1.57 -2.27
N ASP A 400 16.83 2.06 -3.47
CA ASP A 400 15.57 2.70 -3.82
C ASP A 400 14.35 1.78 -3.59
N SER A 401 14.45 0.53 -4.02
CA SER A 401 13.39 -0.46 -3.86
C SER A 401 13.11 -0.77 -2.40
N GLN A 402 14.14 -0.90 -1.57
CA GLN A 402 13.99 -1.12 -0.14
C GLN A 402 13.32 0.08 0.55
N ALA A 403 13.78 1.31 0.26
CA ALA A 403 13.16 2.51 0.83
C ALA A 403 11.70 2.66 0.42
N ARG A 404 11.37 2.37 -0.85
CA ARG A 404 10.00 2.39 -1.35
C ARG A 404 9.12 1.35 -0.65
N ALA A 405 9.59 0.12 -0.53
CA ALA A 405 8.87 -0.94 0.16
C ALA A 405 8.71 -0.64 1.66
N SER A 406 9.76 -0.11 2.31
CA SER A 406 9.73 0.31 3.71
C SER A 406 8.63 1.35 3.97
N GLY A 407 8.54 2.41 3.17
CA GLY A 407 7.52 3.45 3.37
C GLY A 407 6.11 2.96 3.10
N PHE A 408 5.95 2.06 2.12
CA PHE A 408 4.68 1.40 1.83
C PHE A 408 4.23 0.48 2.96
N CYS A 409 5.11 -0.39 3.44
CA CYS A 409 4.83 -1.35 4.50
C CYS A 409 4.54 -0.65 5.84
N GLU A 410 5.26 0.43 6.17
CA GLU A 410 4.97 1.21 7.37
C GLU A 410 3.57 1.86 7.27
N ALA A 411 3.18 2.39 6.11
CA ALA A 411 1.83 2.93 5.95
C ALA A 411 0.74 1.87 6.15
N ILE A 412 0.94 0.65 5.66
CA ILE A 412 0.04 -0.48 5.91
C ILE A 412 0.03 -0.89 7.38
N GLU A 413 1.19 -0.93 8.03
CA GLU A 413 1.31 -1.21 9.46
C GLU A 413 0.47 -0.22 10.27
N ARG A 414 0.65 1.10 10.03
CA ARG A 414 -0.14 2.14 10.70
C ARG A 414 -1.63 1.98 10.46
N TYR A 415 -2.05 1.76 9.22
CA TYR A 415 -3.45 1.53 8.87
C TYR A 415 -4.04 0.31 9.59
N SER A 416 -3.28 -0.79 9.64
CA SER A 416 -3.72 -2.04 10.25
C SER A 416 -3.80 -1.94 11.77
N GLY A 417 -3.00 -1.07 12.40
CA GLY A 417 -3.10 -0.76 13.83
C GLY A 417 -4.31 0.09 14.23
N VAL A 418 -5.11 0.62 13.29
CA VAL A 418 -6.29 1.45 13.62
C VAL A 418 -7.47 0.60 14.04
N PHE A 419 -8.15 0.99 15.10
CA PHE A 419 -9.40 0.36 15.52
C PHE A 419 -10.51 0.55 14.47
N GLN A 420 -11.12 -0.54 14.02
CA GLN A 420 -12.19 -0.52 12.99
C GLN A 420 -13.55 -0.96 13.52
N GLY A 421 -13.65 -1.41 14.77
CA GLY A 421 -14.89 -1.77 15.46
C GLY A 421 -15.19 -3.27 15.51
N TYR A 422 -14.56 -4.08 14.65
CA TYR A 422 -14.78 -5.53 14.58
C TYR A 422 -13.71 -6.34 15.33
N GLU A 423 -12.69 -5.69 15.89
CA GLU A 423 -11.68 -6.35 16.70
C GLU A 423 -12.32 -7.10 17.88
N ILE A 424 -11.80 -8.30 18.16
CA ILE A 424 -12.27 -9.17 19.25
C ILE A 424 -11.97 -8.47 20.58
N ARG A 425 -13.00 -8.35 21.41
CA ARG A 425 -12.95 -7.66 22.70
C ARG A 425 -13.79 -8.37 23.74
N GLU A 426 -13.36 -8.27 24.98
CA GLU A 426 -14.09 -8.69 26.18
C GLU A 426 -14.28 -7.49 27.10
N LYS A 427 -15.49 -7.27 27.62
CA LYS A 427 -15.79 -6.13 28.49
C LYS A 427 -15.83 -6.59 29.94
N ALA A 428 -14.94 -6.04 30.77
CA ALA A 428 -14.80 -6.36 32.19
C ALA A 428 -13.93 -5.31 32.91
N SER A 429 -13.91 -5.31 34.24
CA SER A 429 -12.90 -4.58 35.02
C SER A 429 -11.60 -5.39 35.15
N TYR A 430 -10.49 -4.75 35.53
CA TYR A 430 -9.22 -5.44 35.75
C TYR A 430 -9.34 -6.49 36.85
N GLN A 431 -10.03 -6.16 37.95
CA GLN A 431 -10.28 -7.08 39.05
C GLN A 431 -11.08 -8.32 38.62
N GLN A 432 -12.05 -8.16 37.71
CA GLN A 432 -12.84 -9.27 37.18
C GLN A 432 -12.02 -10.16 36.23
N MET A 433 -11.12 -9.58 35.44
CA MET A 433 -10.25 -10.33 34.53
C MET A 433 -9.19 -11.16 35.25
N GLY A 434 -8.77 -10.74 36.46
CA GLY A 434 -7.78 -11.44 37.27
C GLY A 434 -6.44 -11.64 36.54
N ASP A 435 -5.83 -12.80 36.72
CA ASP A 435 -4.48 -13.14 36.20
C ASP A 435 -4.37 -13.20 34.66
N LYS A 436 -5.49 -13.08 33.95
CA LYS A 436 -5.52 -13.00 32.48
C LYS A 436 -5.22 -11.59 31.99
N ALA A 437 -5.53 -10.56 32.78
CA ALA A 437 -5.30 -9.17 32.41
C ALA A 437 -3.91 -8.69 32.80
N ILE A 438 -3.33 -7.87 31.93
CA ILE A 438 -2.08 -7.18 32.17
C ILE A 438 -2.40 -5.72 32.46
N HIS A 439 -1.99 -5.24 33.63
CA HIS A 439 -2.13 -3.84 33.99
C HIS A 439 -1.39 -2.96 32.96
N PRO A 440 -2.00 -1.92 32.36
CA PRO A 440 -1.39 -1.20 31.24
C PRO A 440 -0.06 -0.52 31.60
N ASN A 441 0.11 -0.08 32.85
CA ASN A 441 1.38 0.52 33.29
C ASN A 441 2.55 -0.48 33.38
N ALA A 442 2.31 -1.79 33.34
CA ALA A 442 3.37 -2.79 33.14
C ALA A 442 4.05 -2.63 31.77
N CYS A 443 3.32 -2.11 30.79
CA CYS A 443 3.79 -1.82 29.44
C CYS A 443 4.13 -0.34 29.20
N MET A 444 3.42 0.59 29.86
CA MET A 444 3.67 2.04 29.70
C MET A 444 4.82 2.55 30.57
N ASN A 445 5.05 1.95 31.74
CA ASN A 445 6.17 2.25 32.63
C ASN A 445 6.29 3.72 33.10
N PHE A 446 5.18 4.37 33.46
CA PHE A 446 5.21 5.66 34.16
C PHE A 446 5.46 5.50 35.66
N SER A 447 6.32 6.35 36.22
CA SER A 447 6.66 6.33 37.65
C SER A 447 5.50 6.89 38.50
N GLN A 448 5.48 6.53 39.79
CA GLN A 448 4.54 7.14 40.73
C GLN A 448 4.74 8.66 40.84
N LYS A 449 5.99 9.14 40.77
CA LYS A 449 6.30 10.57 40.78
C LYS A 449 5.75 11.28 39.53
N GLN A 450 5.79 10.62 38.37
CA GLN A 450 5.18 11.13 37.14
C GLN A 450 3.66 11.22 37.27
N TYR A 451 2.99 10.21 37.84
CA TYR A 451 1.54 10.27 38.08
C TYR A 451 1.15 11.37 39.09
N GLN A 452 1.88 11.49 40.20
CA GLN A 452 1.61 12.52 41.23
C GLN A 452 1.76 13.94 40.70
N ASN A 453 2.72 14.17 39.79
CA ASN A 453 3.00 15.49 39.22
C ASN A 453 2.44 15.66 37.80
N ARG A 454 1.51 14.80 37.37
CA ARG A 454 1.07 14.72 35.96
C ARG A 454 0.51 16.02 35.41
N GLU A 455 -0.21 16.80 36.23
CA GLU A 455 -0.86 18.02 35.78
C GLU A 455 0.19 19.06 35.39
N GLN A 456 1.17 19.29 36.26
CA GLN A 456 2.31 20.15 35.99
C GLN A 456 3.16 19.59 34.83
N TRP A 457 3.46 18.29 34.85
CA TRP A 457 4.23 17.62 33.79
C TRP A 457 3.59 17.83 32.41
N ASN A 458 2.28 17.62 32.29
CA ASN A 458 1.57 17.71 31.02
C ASN A 458 1.39 19.14 30.52
N VAL A 459 1.54 20.14 31.39
CA VAL A 459 1.57 21.57 31.02
C VAL A 459 2.96 21.97 30.51
N GLU A 460 4.02 21.54 31.18
CA GLU A 460 5.40 21.91 30.86
C GLU A 460 5.97 21.10 29.68
N CYS A 461 5.52 19.86 29.52
CA CYS A 461 6.09 18.95 28.53
C CYS A 461 5.69 19.34 27.10
N GLN A 462 6.69 19.51 26.24
CA GLN A 462 6.49 19.59 24.80
C GLN A 462 6.33 18.17 24.22
N GLY A 463 5.46 18.02 23.21
CA GLY A 463 5.20 16.74 22.56
C GLY A 463 4.18 15.87 23.30
N TRP A 464 3.19 15.35 22.57
CA TRP A 464 2.12 14.57 23.18
C TRP A 464 2.58 13.23 23.75
N PHE A 465 3.51 12.55 23.07
CA PHE A 465 3.94 11.21 23.45
C PHE A 465 4.74 11.16 24.76
N GLN A 466 5.11 12.32 25.30
CA GLN A 466 5.78 12.47 26.59
C GLN A 466 4.80 12.77 27.73
N LYS A 467 3.50 12.93 27.44
CA LYS A 467 2.48 13.16 28.46
C LYS A 467 2.29 11.91 29.33
N VAL A 468 1.88 12.14 30.56
CA VAL A 468 1.50 11.11 31.53
C VAL A 468 -0.02 10.93 31.49
N PRO A 469 -0.54 9.70 31.31
CA PRO A 469 -1.98 9.43 31.32
C PRO A 469 -2.62 9.72 32.69
N GLU A 470 -3.94 9.63 32.76
CA GLU A 470 -4.60 9.40 34.06
C GLU A 470 -4.13 8.07 34.67
N PRO A 471 -4.12 7.93 36.00
CA PRO A 471 -4.01 6.62 36.65
C PRO A 471 -5.11 5.68 36.15
N PHE A 472 -4.74 4.42 35.92
CA PHE A 472 -5.68 3.39 35.48
C PHE A 472 -6.63 3.01 36.62
N ASP A 473 -7.94 3.06 36.37
CA ASP A 473 -8.96 2.65 37.32
C ASP A 473 -9.25 1.15 37.17
N GLU A 474 -8.78 0.35 38.13
CA GLU A 474 -8.89 -1.10 38.11
C GLU A 474 -10.33 -1.62 38.30
N GLU A 475 -11.25 -0.80 38.80
CA GLU A 475 -12.67 -1.15 39.01
C GLU A 475 -13.53 -0.80 37.80
N ARG A 476 -13.06 0.10 36.94
CA ARG A 476 -13.78 0.53 35.73
C ARG A 476 -13.86 -0.60 34.70
N GLU A 477 -15.07 -0.87 34.23
CA GLU A 477 -15.27 -1.75 33.07
C GLU A 477 -14.75 -1.09 31.79
N ILE A 478 -13.85 -1.79 31.11
CA ILE A 478 -13.28 -1.39 29.83
C ILE A 478 -13.30 -2.56 28.85
N ASP A 479 -12.98 -2.28 27.58
CA ASP A 479 -12.75 -3.33 26.60
C ASP A 479 -11.29 -3.83 26.67
N TRP A 480 -11.16 -5.15 26.68
CA TRP A 480 -9.90 -5.89 26.69
C TRP A 480 -9.72 -6.64 25.39
N THR A 481 -8.55 -6.48 24.76
CA THR A 481 -8.16 -7.22 23.56
C THR A 481 -7.34 -8.45 23.96
N PRO A 482 -7.68 -9.65 23.47
CA PRO A 482 -6.86 -10.83 23.67
C PRO A 482 -5.55 -10.72 22.87
N VAL A 483 -4.44 -11.00 23.53
CA VAL A 483 -3.08 -11.07 22.96
C VAL A 483 -2.49 -12.44 23.25
N TRP A 484 -1.79 -13.02 22.29
CA TRP A 484 -1.25 -14.38 22.43
C TRP A 484 0.12 -14.34 23.11
N SER A 485 0.26 -15.03 24.24
CA SER A 485 1.55 -15.25 24.89
C SER A 485 2.31 -16.37 24.19
N LEU A 486 3.42 -16.04 23.53
CA LEU A 486 4.33 -17.06 23.00
C LEU A 486 5.01 -17.83 24.13
N THR A 487 5.24 -17.17 25.27
CA THR A 487 5.89 -17.77 26.44
C THR A 487 5.00 -18.79 27.14
N HIS A 488 3.75 -18.43 27.42
CA HIS A 488 2.82 -19.29 28.17
C HIS A 488 1.85 -20.08 27.29
N GLN A 489 1.82 -19.82 25.98
CA GLN A 489 0.92 -20.47 25.01
C GLN A 489 -0.55 -20.34 25.42
N GLU A 490 -0.93 -19.14 25.87
CA GLU A 490 -2.29 -18.79 26.27
C GLU A 490 -2.62 -17.35 25.90
N PHE A 491 -3.91 -16.99 25.94
CA PHE A 491 -4.33 -15.61 25.78
C PHE A 491 -4.18 -14.84 27.09
N LYS A 492 -3.44 -13.73 27.01
CA LYS A 492 -3.51 -12.62 27.96
C LYS A 492 -4.36 -11.50 27.40
N TYR A 493 -4.64 -10.49 28.22
CA TYR A 493 -5.54 -9.41 27.85
C TYR A 493 -4.93 -8.06 28.21
N LEU A 494 -4.95 -7.14 27.25
CA LEU A 494 -4.55 -5.75 27.44
C LEU A 494 -5.72 -4.83 27.10
N PRO A 495 -5.80 -3.62 27.69
CA PRO A 495 -6.81 -2.67 27.31
C PRO A 495 -6.82 -2.44 25.80
N THR A 496 -7.99 -2.45 25.16
CA THR A 496 -8.09 -2.22 23.72
C THR A 496 -7.50 -0.87 23.31
N ALA A 497 -7.60 0.13 24.20
CA ALA A 497 -6.96 1.43 24.05
C ALA A 497 -5.43 1.38 23.91
N TYR A 498 -4.75 0.39 24.51
CA TYR A 498 -3.31 0.16 24.35
C TYR A 498 -2.97 -0.55 23.04
N CYS A 499 -3.93 -1.29 22.48
CA CYS A 499 -3.71 -2.18 21.35
C CYS A 499 -3.90 -1.50 19.99
N TYR A 500 -4.85 -0.56 19.87
CA TYR A 500 -5.24 0.00 18.57
C TYR A 500 -5.33 1.53 18.59
N TYR A 501 -4.85 2.17 17.51
CA TYR A 501 -4.98 3.61 17.32
C TYR A 501 -6.43 4.03 17.14
N GLY A 502 -6.78 5.22 17.63
CA GLY A 502 -8.10 5.80 17.43
C GLY A 502 -9.23 5.09 18.17
N TYR A 503 -8.91 4.19 19.12
CA TYR A 503 -9.89 3.64 20.04
C TYR A 503 -10.39 4.73 21.00
N GLN A 504 -11.72 4.87 21.09
CA GLN A 504 -12.52 5.81 21.89
C GLN A 504 -11.75 6.92 22.62
N ALA A 505 -11.82 8.15 22.10
CA ALA A 505 -11.25 9.33 22.74
C ALA A 505 -12.10 9.77 23.93
N ASP A 506 -11.79 9.27 25.13
CA ASP A 506 -12.13 10.01 26.35
C ASP A 506 -11.24 11.25 26.45
N TYR A 507 -11.74 12.34 27.02
CA TYR A 507 -10.97 13.58 27.24
C TYR A 507 -9.80 13.34 28.21
N LYS A 508 -9.85 12.24 28.98
CA LYS A 508 -8.87 11.86 30.00
C LYS A 508 -8.42 10.40 29.81
N PRO A 509 -7.54 10.10 28.85
CA PRO A 509 -7.07 8.74 28.63
C PRO A 509 -6.17 8.27 29.78
N ASP A 510 -6.40 7.05 30.25
CA ASP A 510 -5.55 6.33 31.22
C ASP A 510 -4.55 5.38 30.55
N CYS A 511 -4.74 5.10 29.26
CA CYS A 511 -3.77 4.47 28.37
C CYS A 511 -4.06 4.81 26.90
N TRP A 512 -3.11 4.57 26.01
CA TRP A 512 -3.27 4.74 24.56
C TRP A 512 -2.30 3.83 23.80
N ALA A 513 -2.59 3.63 22.51
CA ALA A 513 -1.74 2.88 21.61
C ALA A 513 -0.58 3.74 21.12
N ASP A 514 0.62 3.16 21.18
CA ASP A 514 1.81 3.63 20.49
C ASP A 514 2.24 2.61 19.42
N SER A 515 3.18 3.01 18.56
CA SER A 515 3.68 2.13 17.50
C SER A 515 4.80 1.21 17.93
N ASN A 516 5.22 1.27 19.19
CA ASN A 516 6.33 0.45 19.63
C ASN A 516 5.98 -1.03 19.52
N GLY A 517 6.84 -1.78 18.84
CA GLY A 517 6.64 -3.20 18.56
C GLY A 517 5.64 -3.49 17.45
N CYS A 518 5.06 -2.49 16.79
CA CYS A 518 4.26 -2.68 15.58
C CYS A 518 5.18 -2.90 14.38
N ALA A 519 4.90 -3.88 13.54
CA ALA A 519 5.64 -4.09 12.31
C ALA A 519 4.84 -4.88 11.27
N ALA A 520 5.14 -4.63 10.00
CA ALA A 520 4.60 -5.38 8.87
C ALA A 520 5.62 -6.39 8.29
N GLY A 521 5.11 -7.46 7.70
CA GLY A 521 5.88 -8.51 7.03
C GLY A 521 5.07 -9.25 5.96
N ASN A 522 5.75 -9.92 5.02
CA ASN A 522 5.09 -10.84 4.08
C ASN A 522 4.61 -12.13 4.78
N THR A 523 5.08 -12.37 6.01
CA THR A 523 4.65 -13.44 6.91
C THR A 523 4.49 -12.90 8.32
N ILE A 524 3.74 -13.61 9.18
CA ILE A 524 3.59 -13.22 10.58
C ILE A 524 4.92 -13.33 11.34
N GLU A 525 5.79 -14.28 10.98
CA GLU A 525 7.12 -14.44 11.57
C GLU A 525 8.03 -13.24 11.27
N GLU A 526 8.00 -12.70 10.05
CA GLU A 526 8.74 -11.45 9.71
C GLU A 526 8.23 -10.24 10.49
N ALA A 527 6.90 -10.13 10.63
CA ALA A 527 6.28 -9.03 11.38
C ALA A 527 6.67 -9.11 12.87
N ILE A 528 6.59 -10.30 13.48
CA ILE A 528 7.00 -10.53 14.87
C ILE A 528 8.49 -10.26 15.06
N LEU A 529 9.35 -10.80 14.20
CA LEU A 529 10.80 -10.58 14.32
C LEU A 529 11.14 -9.09 14.21
N GLN A 530 10.54 -8.37 13.26
CA GLN A 530 10.78 -6.94 13.10
C GLN A 530 10.23 -6.12 14.29
N GLY A 531 9.03 -6.44 14.78
CA GLY A 531 8.44 -5.77 15.94
C GLY A 531 9.26 -6.01 17.22
N PHE A 532 9.76 -7.23 17.41
CA PHE A 532 10.66 -7.53 18.52
C PHE A 532 11.99 -6.77 18.44
N MET A 533 12.62 -6.72 17.25
CA MET A 533 13.86 -5.95 17.07
C MET A 533 13.63 -4.47 17.37
N GLU A 534 12.47 -3.91 17.04
CA GLU A 534 12.13 -2.54 17.44
C GLU A 534 12.04 -2.40 18.97
N LEU A 535 11.38 -3.32 19.68
CA LEU A 535 11.34 -3.27 21.15
C LEU A 535 12.76 -3.27 21.76
N VAL A 536 13.64 -4.14 21.26
CA VAL A 536 15.03 -4.26 21.70
C VAL A 536 15.80 -2.96 21.44
N GLU A 537 15.61 -2.37 20.27
CA GLU A 537 16.19 -1.07 19.89
C GLU A 537 15.76 0.03 20.88
N ARG A 538 14.45 0.17 21.11
CA ARG A 538 13.90 1.21 22.00
C ARG A 538 14.32 1.02 23.45
N ASP A 539 14.38 -0.23 23.91
CA ASP A 539 14.83 -0.57 25.26
C ASP A 539 16.29 -0.15 25.46
N ALA A 540 17.19 -0.59 24.58
CA ALA A 540 18.61 -0.24 24.63
C ALA A 540 18.84 1.28 24.54
N VAL A 541 18.11 1.97 23.66
CA VAL A 541 18.16 3.44 23.56
C VAL A 541 17.73 4.09 24.88
N ALA A 542 16.64 3.64 25.51
CA ALA A 542 16.21 4.16 26.79
C ALA A 542 17.26 3.95 27.89
N LEU A 543 17.86 2.77 27.96
CA LEU A 543 18.92 2.46 28.92
C LEU A 543 20.14 3.37 28.75
N TRP A 544 20.61 3.54 27.52
CA TRP A 544 21.76 4.40 27.18
C TRP A 544 21.47 5.87 27.43
N TRP A 545 20.36 6.37 26.89
CA TRP A 545 20.01 7.79 26.87
C TRP A 545 19.73 8.34 28.27
N TYR A 546 18.83 7.69 29.02
CA TYR A 546 18.39 8.21 30.31
C TYR A 546 19.42 8.02 31.42
N ASN A 547 20.30 7.04 31.31
CA ASN A 547 21.43 6.90 32.23
C ASN A 547 22.69 7.64 31.75
N SER A 548 22.63 8.35 30.62
CA SER A 548 23.75 9.09 30.02
C SER A 548 25.05 8.27 29.96
N LEU A 549 24.94 7.04 29.45
CA LEU A 549 26.04 6.07 29.50
C LEU A 549 27.09 6.34 28.42
N GLN A 550 28.36 6.35 28.81
CA GLN A 550 29.49 6.35 27.89
C GLN A 550 29.66 4.96 27.27
N LYS A 551 29.63 4.87 25.93
CA LYS A 551 29.63 3.60 25.20
C LYS A 551 30.79 3.53 24.18
N PRO A 552 31.28 2.32 23.84
CA PRO A 552 32.37 2.18 22.89
C PRO A 552 31.94 2.57 21.46
N GLN A 553 32.89 3.08 20.70
CA GLN A 553 32.73 3.27 19.26
C GLN A 553 32.64 1.92 18.55
N VAL A 554 31.97 1.89 17.41
CA VAL A 554 32.11 0.82 16.41
C VAL A 554 33.07 1.26 15.32
N ASP A 555 34.08 0.45 15.06
CA ASP A 555 34.94 0.62 13.89
C ASP A 555 34.22 0.10 12.64
N LEU A 556 33.64 1.02 11.87
CA LEU A 556 32.92 0.73 10.64
C LEU A 556 33.80 0.10 9.56
N ASP A 557 35.10 0.38 9.55
CA ASP A 557 36.01 -0.11 8.51
C ASP A 557 36.27 -1.63 8.70
N SER A 558 36.13 -2.14 9.92
CA SER A 558 36.28 -3.57 10.25
C SER A 558 35.20 -4.49 9.65
N PHE A 559 34.08 -3.94 9.15
CA PHE A 559 32.96 -4.71 8.59
C PHE A 559 33.09 -4.97 7.09
N ASP A 560 34.05 -4.34 6.40
CA ASP A 560 34.27 -4.43 4.96
C ASP A 560 32.99 -4.19 4.12
N GLU A 561 32.16 -3.25 4.56
CA GLU A 561 30.89 -2.91 3.89
C GLU A 561 31.09 -1.62 3.06
N PRO A 562 30.99 -1.69 1.71
CA PRO A 562 31.18 -0.52 0.84
C PRO A 562 30.25 0.64 1.17
N TYR A 563 29.00 0.33 1.57
CA TYR A 563 28.02 1.35 1.93
C TYR A 563 28.49 2.22 3.10
N PHE A 564 29.14 1.64 4.11
CA PHE A 564 29.62 2.39 5.29
C PHE A 564 30.74 3.35 4.90
N HIS A 565 31.66 2.91 4.05
CA HIS A 565 32.74 3.73 3.52
C HIS A 565 32.21 4.91 2.69
N SER A 566 31.27 4.66 1.78
CA SER A 566 30.64 5.70 0.97
C SER A 566 29.89 6.72 1.81
N LEU A 567 29.18 6.29 2.87
CA LEU A 567 28.53 7.21 3.79
C LEU A 567 29.52 8.06 4.58
N LYS A 568 30.61 7.48 5.11
CA LYS A 568 31.66 8.26 5.80
C LYS A 568 32.21 9.37 4.90
N GLN A 569 32.52 9.04 3.65
CA GLN A 569 32.99 10.02 2.66
C GLN A 569 31.93 11.08 2.36
N TYR A 570 30.68 10.67 2.12
CA TYR A 570 29.59 11.62 1.86
C TYR A 570 29.38 12.61 3.00
N TYR A 571 29.38 12.16 4.26
CA TYR A 571 29.22 13.05 5.42
C TYR A 571 30.34 14.10 5.51
N GLN A 572 31.57 13.74 5.14
CA GLN A 572 32.67 14.70 5.04
C GLN A 572 32.39 15.77 3.98
N THR A 573 31.81 15.42 2.82
CA THR A 573 31.49 16.40 1.76
C THR A 573 30.43 17.43 2.16
N ILE A 574 29.59 17.10 3.14
CA ILE A 574 28.56 18.00 3.68
C ILE A 574 28.98 18.63 5.02
N ASN A 575 30.28 18.60 5.36
CA ASN A 575 30.85 19.13 6.60
C ASN A 575 30.17 18.57 7.84
N ARG A 576 30.06 17.24 7.92
CA ARG A 576 29.54 16.52 9.08
C ARG A 576 30.46 15.39 9.49
N GLU A 577 30.54 15.19 10.79
CA GLU A 577 31.13 13.99 11.39
C GLU A 577 30.03 12.92 11.55
N LEU A 578 30.42 11.65 11.45
CA LEU A 578 29.53 10.50 11.58
C LEU A 578 30.28 9.36 12.30
N TRP A 579 29.69 8.85 13.37
CA TRP A 579 30.18 7.67 14.09
C TRP A 579 29.02 6.82 14.61
N VAL A 580 29.35 5.63 15.10
CA VAL A 580 28.37 4.68 15.63
C VAL A 580 28.84 4.21 17.00
N LEU A 581 27.92 4.18 17.97
CA LEU A 581 28.14 3.60 19.30
C LEU A 581 27.45 2.23 19.39
N ASP A 582 28.11 1.28 20.04
CA ASP A 582 27.50 0.01 20.45
C ASP A 582 26.73 0.22 21.76
N ILE A 583 25.40 0.14 21.69
CA ILE A 583 24.48 0.27 22.82
C ILE A 583 23.82 -1.06 23.21
N THR A 584 24.37 -2.19 22.74
CA THR A 584 23.87 -3.54 23.05
C THR A 584 23.69 -3.75 24.56
N SER A 585 22.50 -4.23 24.95
CA SER A 585 22.07 -4.43 26.34
C SER A 585 22.28 -5.87 26.82
N ASP A 586 21.73 -6.18 28.01
CA ASP A 586 21.68 -7.51 28.63
C ASP A 586 20.94 -8.55 27.78
N LEU A 587 20.10 -8.11 26.83
CA LEU A 587 19.49 -9.00 25.84
C LEU A 587 20.51 -9.57 24.84
N ASN A 588 21.71 -8.99 24.79
CA ASN A 588 22.84 -9.42 23.97
C ASN A 588 22.53 -9.51 22.46
N ILE A 589 21.61 -8.66 21.99
CA ILE A 589 21.29 -8.46 20.57
C ILE A 589 21.99 -7.18 20.11
N PRO A 590 22.70 -7.17 18.97
CA PRO A 590 23.37 -5.98 18.48
C PRO A 590 22.42 -4.79 18.32
N VAL A 591 22.69 -3.71 19.05
CA VAL A 591 21.97 -2.42 18.92
C VAL A 591 22.96 -1.28 18.80
N PHE A 592 22.69 -0.38 17.85
CA PHE A 592 23.59 0.71 17.53
C PHE A 592 22.89 2.07 17.55
N ALA A 593 23.62 3.08 18.01
CA ALA A 593 23.26 4.49 17.84
C ALA A 593 24.25 5.14 16.87
N ALA A 594 23.78 5.50 15.69
CA ALA A 594 24.53 6.32 14.75
C ALA A 594 24.31 7.80 15.11
N ILE A 595 25.40 8.55 15.21
CA ILE A 595 25.37 9.97 15.58
C ILE A 595 26.08 10.74 14.47
N SER A 596 25.45 11.82 14.02
CA SER A 596 26.09 12.82 13.19
C SER A 596 25.89 14.22 13.74
N ARG A 597 26.93 15.02 13.61
CA ARG A 597 26.90 16.44 13.92
C ARG A 597 27.55 17.24 12.81
N ARG A 598 27.24 18.53 12.79
CA ARG A 598 27.92 19.50 11.95
C ARG A 598 29.38 19.64 12.40
N SER A 599 30.32 19.67 11.45
CA SER A 599 31.77 19.66 11.73
C SER A 599 32.49 20.97 11.41
N ASP A 600 31.89 21.83 10.59
CA ASP A 600 32.33 23.15 10.09
C ASP A 600 33.84 23.46 10.05
N ASP A 601 34.40 23.56 8.82
CA ASP A 601 35.11 24.79 8.40
C ASP A 601 35.10 24.99 6.86
N PRO A 602 34.37 26.00 6.35
CA PRO A 602 34.74 26.64 5.09
C PRO A 602 35.03 28.15 5.18
N LYS A 603 35.07 28.76 6.39
CA LYS A 603 35.24 30.22 6.57
C LYS A 603 36.03 30.66 7.83
N GLY A 604 36.90 29.82 8.39
CA GLY A 604 37.84 30.20 9.44
C GLY A 604 37.23 30.53 10.80
N VAL A 605 36.02 30.04 11.10
CA VAL A 605 35.49 30.07 12.48
C VAL A 605 36.01 28.82 13.18
N ALA A 606 36.82 29.01 14.22
CA ALA A 606 37.39 27.91 14.97
C ALA A 606 36.29 27.06 15.64
N ARG A 607 36.53 25.73 15.72
CA ARG A 607 35.65 24.71 16.34
C ARG A 607 35.05 25.09 17.70
N SER A 608 35.70 25.97 18.47
CA SER A 608 35.33 26.34 19.85
C SER A 608 34.25 27.41 19.96
N ASP A 609 33.89 28.10 18.87
CA ASP A 609 33.14 29.36 18.93
C ASP A 609 31.68 29.25 18.43
N ARG A 610 31.22 28.04 18.04
CA ARG A 610 29.86 27.83 17.50
C ARG A 610 28.99 27.09 18.51
N GLU A 611 27.86 27.69 18.88
CA GLU A 611 26.94 27.15 19.90
C GLU A 611 26.02 26.01 19.39
N VAL A 612 25.84 25.86 18.07
CA VAL A 612 24.85 24.92 17.48
C VAL A 612 25.55 23.85 16.64
N GLU A 613 25.36 22.56 17.00
CA GLU A 613 25.99 21.42 16.33
C GLU A 613 25.04 20.60 15.43
N ASP A 614 23.73 20.91 15.43
CA ASP A 614 22.70 20.20 14.64
C ASP A 614 22.73 18.67 14.82
N ILE A 615 22.93 18.18 16.05
CA ILE A 615 23.17 16.74 16.28
C ILE A 615 21.95 15.90 15.88
N VAL A 616 22.14 14.96 14.96
CA VAL A 616 21.12 13.99 14.51
C VAL A 616 21.53 12.58 14.91
N LEU A 617 20.53 11.76 15.20
CA LEU A 617 20.67 10.41 15.77
C LEU A 617 19.82 9.44 14.98
N GLY A 618 20.21 8.18 14.95
CA GLY A 618 19.44 7.09 14.35
C GLY A 618 19.85 5.74 14.91
N TYR A 619 18.93 4.80 14.91
CA TYR A 619 19.05 3.57 15.68
C TYR A 619 18.80 2.33 14.83
N GLY A 620 19.32 1.21 15.31
CA GLY A 620 19.18 -0.05 14.60
C GLY A 620 19.50 -1.23 15.49
N ALA A 621 18.55 -2.15 15.58
CA ALA A 621 18.74 -3.47 16.15
C ALA A 621 18.53 -4.58 15.11
N HIS A 622 19.37 -5.61 15.16
CA HIS A 622 19.23 -6.83 14.36
C HIS A 622 20.19 -7.92 14.88
N PHE A 623 19.87 -9.20 14.64
CA PHE A 623 20.77 -10.32 14.91
C PHE A 623 22.05 -10.33 14.06
N ASP A 624 22.07 -9.59 12.96
CA ASP A 624 23.26 -9.35 12.12
C ASP A 624 23.69 -7.89 12.35
N ALA A 625 24.88 -7.71 12.91
CA ALA A 625 25.40 -6.39 13.25
C ALA A 625 25.53 -5.46 12.03
N ARG A 626 25.83 -5.97 10.83
CA ARG A 626 25.89 -5.14 9.60
C ARG A 626 24.53 -4.57 9.25
N ILE A 627 23.48 -5.36 9.41
CA ILE A 627 22.10 -4.90 9.18
C ILE A 627 21.70 -3.89 10.25
N ALA A 628 21.99 -4.16 11.52
CA ALA A 628 21.69 -3.24 12.62
C ALA A 628 22.38 -1.88 12.43
N ILE A 629 23.68 -1.87 12.07
CA ILE A 629 24.43 -0.64 11.73
C ILE A 629 23.81 0.05 10.50
N SER A 630 23.48 -0.70 9.45
CA SER A 630 22.84 -0.13 8.25
C SER A 630 21.52 0.56 8.58
N ARG A 631 20.70 -0.02 9.47
CA ARG A 631 19.45 0.58 9.95
C ARG A 631 19.70 1.88 10.69
N ALA A 632 20.65 1.91 11.62
CA ALA A 632 21.03 3.11 12.35
C ALA A 632 21.49 4.24 11.40
N LEU A 633 22.36 3.91 10.45
CA LEU A 633 22.86 4.86 9.45
C LEU A 633 21.76 5.38 8.53
N THR A 634 20.88 4.50 8.02
CA THR A 634 19.75 4.90 7.18
C THR A 634 18.72 5.74 7.92
N GLU A 635 18.57 5.58 9.24
CA GLU A 635 17.71 6.42 10.07
C GLU A 635 18.28 7.83 10.26
N VAL A 636 19.58 7.96 10.56
CA VAL A 636 20.25 9.27 10.58
C VAL A 636 20.03 9.98 9.24
N ASN A 637 20.18 9.25 8.12
CA ASN A 637 19.97 9.78 6.78
C ASN A 637 18.53 10.20 6.49
N GLN A 638 17.54 9.61 7.16
CA GLN A 638 16.13 9.99 7.04
C GLN A 638 15.85 11.32 7.74
N ILE A 639 16.56 11.61 8.83
CA ILE A 639 16.41 12.84 9.62
C ILE A 639 17.28 13.97 9.07
N LEU A 640 18.44 13.63 8.50
CA LEU A 640 19.46 14.56 8.01
C LEU A 640 18.91 15.74 7.17
N PRO A 641 17.96 15.57 6.22
CA PRO A 641 17.44 16.68 5.42
C PRO A 641 16.86 17.85 6.24
N ASN A 642 16.41 17.60 7.47
CA ASN A 642 15.84 18.63 8.35
C ASN A 642 16.89 19.63 8.87
N VAL A 643 18.17 19.31 8.76
CA VAL A 643 19.28 20.11 9.30
C VAL A 643 20.34 20.49 8.24
N LEU A 644 20.10 20.20 6.97
CA LEU A 644 21.06 20.51 5.89
C LEU A 644 20.94 21.94 5.35
N PHE A 645 19.74 22.52 5.38
CA PHE A 645 19.50 23.82 4.77
C PHE A 645 19.88 24.94 5.74
N SER A 646 20.68 25.90 5.28
CA SER A 646 21.06 27.09 6.04
C SER A 646 20.37 28.34 5.48
N LYS A 647 20.00 29.27 6.38
CA LYS A 647 19.56 30.62 6.03
C LYS A 647 20.74 31.48 5.56
N ALA A 648 20.43 32.68 5.06
CA ALA A 648 21.45 33.64 4.61
C ALA A 648 22.42 34.07 5.73
N ASP A 649 22.00 34.04 6.99
CA ASP A 649 22.82 34.33 8.17
C ASP A 649 23.70 33.13 8.62
N GLY A 650 23.61 31.99 7.93
CA GLY A 650 24.35 30.78 8.25
C GLY A 650 23.74 29.89 9.34
N SER A 651 22.60 30.28 9.92
CA SER A 651 21.82 29.45 10.86
C SER A 651 20.99 28.39 10.13
N THR A 652 20.68 27.28 10.80
CA THR A 652 19.89 26.19 10.21
C THR A 652 18.43 26.59 9.98
N GLN A 653 17.89 26.24 8.81
CA GLN A 653 16.49 26.41 8.45
C GLN A 653 15.72 25.12 8.77
N TYR A 654 15.19 25.04 9.98
CA TYR A 654 14.36 23.91 10.39
C TYR A 654 12.99 23.90 9.70
N PRO A 655 12.47 22.72 9.33
CA PRO A 655 11.12 22.60 8.77
C PRO A 655 10.06 23.06 9.77
N PRO A 656 9.06 23.86 9.36
CA PRO A 656 7.97 24.30 10.25
C PRO A 656 7.10 23.15 10.81
N SER A 657 7.19 21.97 10.19
CA SER A 657 6.45 20.76 10.59
C SER A 657 7.26 19.80 11.45
N ALA A 658 8.52 20.10 11.75
CA ALA A 658 9.35 19.26 12.61
C ALA A 658 8.81 19.27 14.06
N ASP A 659 9.07 18.19 14.80
CA ASP A 659 8.71 18.11 16.22
C ASP A 659 9.43 19.24 16.99
N PRO A 660 8.72 20.04 17.81
CA PRO A 660 9.33 21.07 18.65
C PRO A 660 10.49 20.57 19.52
N LEU A 661 10.40 19.35 20.07
CA LEU A 661 11.48 18.74 20.85
C LEU A 661 12.71 18.47 19.99
N ALA A 662 12.51 18.05 18.73
CA ALA A 662 13.59 17.84 17.78
C ALA A 662 14.31 19.16 17.46
N VAL A 663 13.54 20.21 17.22
CA VAL A 663 14.08 21.54 16.92
C VAL A 663 14.82 22.11 18.13
N ASP A 664 14.30 21.92 19.35
CA ASP A 664 15.00 22.32 20.57
C ASP A 664 16.33 21.58 20.73
N TRP A 665 16.34 20.26 20.50
CA TRP A 665 17.57 19.49 20.52
C TRP A 665 18.59 19.98 19.48
N TRP A 666 18.19 20.10 18.21
CA TRP A 666 19.11 20.51 17.14
C TRP A 666 19.75 21.89 17.41
N LYS A 667 19.03 22.77 18.10
CA LYS A 667 19.51 24.10 18.49
C LYS A 667 20.42 24.10 19.71
N THR A 668 20.25 23.18 20.67
CA THR A 668 20.83 23.32 22.01
C THR A 668 21.80 22.21 22.39
N ALA A 669 21.71 21.04 21.75
CA ALA A 669 22.58 19.93 22.03
C ALA A 669 23.96 20.12 21.39
N THR A 670 24.99 19.92 22.21
CA THR A 670 26.41 19.97 21.85
C THR A 670 27.10 18.75 22.43
N LEU A 671 28.25 18.35 21.91
CA LEU A 671 29.02 17.28 22.55
C LEU A 671 29.54 17.68 23.94
N SER A 672 29.64 18.98 24.20
CA SER A 672 30.05 19.53 25.50
C SER A 672 28.98 19.29 26.58
N ASN A 673 27.71 19.56 26.28
CA ASN A 673 26.59 19.36 27.23
C ASN A 673 25.96 17.96 27.15
N GLN A 674 26.23 17.17 26.10
CA GLN A 674 25.80 15.78 25.95
C GLN A 674 27.00 14.83 25.80
N PRO A 675 27.87 14.70 26.81
CA PRO A 675 29.13 13.96 26.67
C PRO A 675 28.93 12.47 26.34
N TYR A 676 27.79 11.86 26.70
CA TYR A 676 27.47 10.45 26.44
C TYR A 676 27.27 10.09 24.96
N LEU A 677 27.21 11.09 24.08
CA LEU A 677 27.22 10.91 22.63
C LEU A 677 28.64 10.68 22.08
N VAL A 678 29.66 11.05 22.84
CA VAL A 678 31.07 10.88 22.47
C VAL A 678 31.48 9.44 22.77
N PRO A 679 32.21 8.76 21.87
CA PRO A 679 32.71 7.43 22.16
C PRO A 679 33.68 7.41 23.35
N SER A 680 33.52 6.40 24.22
CA SER A 680 34.39 6.24 25.38
C SER A 680 35.83 5.95 24.96
N GLN A 681 36.77 6.80 25.36
CA GLN A 681 38.22 6.56 25.14
C GLN A 681 38.79 5.47 26.07
N ARG A 682 38.02 5.02 27.07
CA ARG A 682 38.45 4.00 28.03
C ARG A 682 38.09 2.58 27.60
N ILE A 683 37.19 2.45 26.63
CA ILE A 683 36.71 1.16 26.12
C ILE A 683 37.20 1.05 24.68
N ALA A 684 37.82 -0.08 24.33
CA ALA A 684 38.27 -0.31 22.96
C ALA A 684 37.08 -0.24 21.98
N ALA A 685 37.34 0.28 20.79
CA ALA A 685 36.35 0.27 19.72
C ALA A 685 35.97 -1.18 19.38
N LYS A 686 34.68 -1.40 19.16
CA LYS A 686 34.13 -2.67 18.74
C LYS A 686 34.38 -2.90 17.26
N VAL A 687 34.79 -4.11 16.91
CA VAL A 687 35.04 -4.53 15.52
C VAL A 687 34.05 -5.61 15.11
N SER A 688 33.98 -5.93 13.82
CA SER A 688 33.08 -6.97 13.28
C SER A 688 33.20 -8.32 14.01
N GLY A 689 34.43 -8.73 14.35
CA GLY A 689 34.70 -9.98 15.08
C GLY A 689 34.19 -10.04 16.52
N ASP A 690 33.77 -8.92 17.11
CA ASP A 690 33.18 -8.89 18.46
C ASP A 690 31.70 -9.34 18.48
N TYR A 691 31.05 -9.38 17.31
CA TYR A 691 29.64 -9.73 17.18
C TYR A 691 29.49 -11.15 16.63
N ARG A 692 28.84 -12.02 17.41
CA ARG A 692 28.52 -13.38 16.95
C ARG A 692 27.31 -13.33 16.02
N GLN A 693 27.35 -14.12 14.95
CA GLN A 693 26.18 -14.30 14.10
C GLN A 693 25.11 -15.08 14.89
N MET A 694 23.99 -14.42 15.18
CA MET A 694 22.86 -15.01 15.90
C MET A 694 21.76 -15.48 14.95
N ALA A 695 21.64 -14.82 13.79
CA ALA A 695 20.59 -15.13 12.83
C ALA A 695 20.82 -16.48 12.16
N THR A 696 19.74 -17.25 12.04
CA THR A 696 19.69 -18.51 11.28
C THR A 696 19.27 -18.24 9.83
N ASP A 697 18.96 -19.29 9.07
CA ASP A 697 18.35 -19.18 7.73
C ASP A 697 16.81 -19.31 7.75
N ASP A 698 16.19 -19.51 8.92
CA ASP A 698 14.73 -19.68 9.10
C ASP A 698 14.15 -18.63 10.07
N LEU A 699 12.99 -18.05 9.76
CA LEU A 699 12.38 -17.03 10.63
C LEU A 699 11.71 -17.63 11.88
N LEU A 700 11.23 -18.87 11.83
CA LEU A 700 10.68 -19.55 13.00
C LEU A 700 11.74 -19.72 14.08
N GLU A 701 12.95 -20.12 13.68
CA GLU A 701 14.07 -20.30 14.59
C GLU A 701 14.50 -18.97 15.20
N ASP A 702 14.56 -17.90 14.40
CA ASP A 702 14.87 -16.56 14.91
C ASP A 702 13.79 -16.04 15.88
N VAL A 703 12.50 -16.24 15.60
CA VAL A 703 11.41 -15.84 16.52
C VAL A 703 11.48 -16.65 17.82
N LYS A 704 11.79 -17.94 17.76
CA LYS A 704 12.01 -18.77 18.96
C LYS A 704 13.23 -18.30 19.77
N LEU A 705 14.29 -17.86 19.10
CA LEU A 705 15.44 -17.27 19.77
C LEU A 705 15.06 -15.95 20.48
N CYS A 706 14.26 -15.09 19.85
CA CYS A 706 13.71 -13.90 20.49
C CYS A 706 12.92 -14.25 21.76
N GLN A 707 12.01 -15.22 21.66
CA GLN A 707 11.24 -15.72 22.80
C GLN A 707 12.17 -16.21 23.92
N GLN A 708 13.17 -17.04 23.59
CA GLN A 708 14.11 -17.57 24.58
C GLN A 708 14.92 -16.46 25.28
N ILE A 709 15.34 -15.43 24.54
CA ILE A 709 16.05 -14.28 25.12
C ILE A 709 15.17 -13.53 26.11
N VAL A 710 13.89 -13.32 25.78
CA VAL A 710 12.91 -12.67 26.66
C VAL A 710 12.71 -13.48 27.95
N GLU A 711 12.50 -14.79 27.82
CA GLU A 711 12.28 -15.70 28.96
C GLU A 711 13.50 -15.80 29.88
N ASN A 712 14.71 -15.86 29.32
CA ASN A 712 15.96 -15.87 30.09
C ASN A 712 16.16 -14.60 30.93
N ASN A 713 15.49 -13.50 30.55
CA ASN A 713 15.50 -12.24 31.29
C ASN A 713 14.28 -12.07 32.20
N GLY A 714 13.48 -13.13 32.41
CA GLY A 714 12.31 -13.11 33.30
C GLY A 714 11.15 -12.27 32.77
N LEU A 715 11.06 -12.12 31.44
CA LEU A 715 10.03 -11.35 30.76
C LEU A 715 9.10 -12.29 29.97
N GLU A 716 7.97 -11.76 29.51
CA GLU A 716 6.97 -12.50 28.72
C GLU A 716 6.85 -11.89 27.32
N MET A 717 6.82 -12.73 26.27
CA MET A 717 6.63 -12.27 24.89
C MET A 717 5.19 -12.48 24.41
N LEU A 718 4.50 -11.37 24.14
CA LEU A 718 3.12 -11.35 23.66
C LEU A 718 3.06 -10.85 22.21
N VAL A 719 2.06 -11.34 21.48
CA VAL A 719 1.80 -10.95 20.09
C VAL A 719 0.31 -10.66 19.89
N LEU A 720 0.03 -9.51 19.31
CA LEU A 720 -1.27 -9.18 18.74
C LEU A 720 -1.17 -9.19 17.21
N ASP A 721 -1.90 -10.09 16.56
CA ASP A 721 -2.05 -10.06 15.09
C ASP A 721 -3.05 -8.97 14.70
N GLN A 722 -2.57 -7.97 13.97
CA GLN A 722 -3.35 -6.84 13.45
C GLN A 722 -3.62 -6.98 11.94
N THR A 723 -3.29 -8.14 11.35
CA THR A 723 -3.48 -8.42 9.93
C THR A 723 -4.94 -8.19 9.51
N ARG A 724 -5.11 -7.38 8.47
CA ARG A 724 -6.42 -7.05 7.91
C ARG A 724 -6.71 -7.97 6.71
N PRO A 725 -7.80 -8.76 6.70
CA PRO A 725 -8.07 -9.73 5.64
C PRO A 725 -8.15 -9.14 4.23
N ASP A 726 -8.61 -7.89 4.12
CA ASP A 726 -8.69 -7.13 2.87
C ASP A 726 -7.36 -6.48 2.45
N ILE A 727 -6.34 -6.53 3.29
CA ILE A 727 -4.99 -6.04 3.00
C ILE A 727 -4.06 -7.20 2.64
N GLY A 728 -4.10 -8.27 3.43
CA GLY A 728 -3.33 -9.50 3.23
C GLY A 728 -1.85 -9.43 3.62
N LEU A 729 -1.24 -8.23 3.71
CA LEU A 729 0.09 -8.07 4.32
C LEU A 729 -0.04 -8.27 5.84
N HIS A 730 0.85 -9.08 6.42
CA HIS A 730 0.80 -9.36 7.85
C HIS A 730 1.28 -8.18 8.67
N VAL A 731 0.59 -7.89 9.76
CA VAL A 731 0.96 -6.83 10.72
C VAL A 731 0.81 -7.38 12.13
N ALA A 732 1.85 -7.22 12.96
CA ALA A 732 1.83 -7.65 14.34
C ALA A 732 2.24 -6.49 15.26
N LYS A 733 1.65 -6.44 16.46
CA LYS A 733 2.20 -5.69 17.59
C LYS A 733 2.79 -6.68 18.59
N VAL A 734 4.10 -6.68 18.72
CA VAL A 734 4.84 -7.43 19.74
C VAL A 734 4.88 -6.60 21.01
N ILE A 735 4.63 -7.24 22.15
CA ILE A 735 4.55 -6.59 23.46
C ILE A 735 5.35 -7.43 24.45
N VAL A 736 6.31 -6.80 25.13
CA VAL A 736 7.09 -7.42 26.20
C VAL A 736 6.98 -6.53 27.44
N PRO A 737 6.00 -6.78 28.33
CA PRO A 737 5.83 -5.98 29.53
C PRO A 737 7.14 -5.88 30.33
N GLY A 738 7.52 -4.66 30.71
CA GLY A 738 8.78 -4.36 31.40
C GLY A 738 9.92 -3.86 30.50
N MET A 739 9.95 -4.18 29.20
CA MET A 739 10.87 -3.54 28.24
C MET A 739 10.54 -2.05 28.09
N ARG A 740 11.58 -1.23 27.94
CA ARG A 740 11.44 0.22 27.97
C ARG A 740 11.11 0.78 26.59
N HIS A 741 10.18 1.73 26.56
CA HIS A 741 10.10 2.65 25.43
C HIS A 741 11.25 3.67 25.55
N MET A 742 11.73 4.19 24.41
CA MET A 742 12.71 5.28 24.38
C MET A 742 12.17 6.64 24.87
N TRP A 743 10.84 6.78 25.08
CA TRP A 743 10.25 8.01 25.59
C TRP A 743 10.42 8.08 27.12
N LYS A 744 10.14 9.25 27.72
CA LYS A 744 10.48 9.52 29.12
C LYS A 744 9.48 8.89 30.08
N ARG A 745 9.51 7.56 30.16
CA ARG A 745 8.70 6.69 31.04
C ARG A 745 9.62 6.12 32.10
N LEU A 746 9.48 6.59 33.34
CA LEU A 746 10.51 6.48 34.38
C LEU A 746 10.17 5.51 35.53
N ALA A 747 9.21 4.59 35.34
CA ALA A 747 8.91 3.60 36.37
C ALA A 747 10.14 2.74 36.70
N PRO A 748 10.28 2.27 37.97
CA PRO A 748 11.27 1.26 38.34
C PRO A 748 11.27 0.04 37.42
N GLY A 749 12.39 -0.71 37.40
CA GLY A 749 12.57 -1.91 36.58
C GLY A 749 13.84 -1.83 35.73
N ARG A 750 13.77 -2.34 34.48
CA ARG A 750 14.91 -2.45 33.56
C ARG A 750 15.72 -1.16 33.41
N LEU A 751 15.05 -0.01 33.34
CA LEU A 751 15.70 1.31 33.20
C LEU A 751 16.81 1.57 34.22
N TYR A 752 16.64 1.05 35.43
CA TYR A 752 17.52 1.25 36.58
C TYR A 752 18.39 0.02 36.87
N GLN A 753 17.86 -1.18 36.64
CA GLN A 753 18.50 -2.45 37.02
C GLN A 753 19.45 -3.00 35.95
N ALA A 754 19.10 -2.86 34.66
CA ALA A 754 19.92 -3.41 33.58
C ALA A 754 21.31 -2.77 33.50
N PRO A 755 21.48 -1.43 33.63
CA PRO A 755 22.81 -0.82 33.64
C PRO A 755 23.71 -1.31 34.78
N VAL A 756 23.13 -1.66 35.93
CA VAL A 756 23.90 -2.19 37.08
C VAL A 756 24.27 -3.64 36.86
N THR A 757 23.32 -4.45 36.37
CA THR A 757 23.54 -5.87 36.05
C THR A 757 24.63 -6.03 34.99
N MET A 758 24.66 -5.12 34.02
CA MET A 758 25.69 -5.05 32.97
C MET A 758 27.03 -4.46 33.44
N GLY A 759 27.12 -4.00 34.69
CA GLY A 759 28.31 -3.36 35.24
C GLY A 759 28.62 -1.98 34.64
N TRP A 760 27.68 -1.36 33.93
CA TRP A 760 27.84 -0.01 33.38
C TRP A 760 27.76 1.06 34.48
N LEU A 761 26.99 0.79 35.52
CA LEU A 761 26.89 1.61 36.72
C LEU A 761 27.12 0.76 37.98
N PRO A 762 27.80 1.29 39.02
CA PRO A 762 28.01 0.58 40.28
C PRO A 762 26.72 0.47 41.12
N LYS A 763 25.76 1.37 40.90
CA LYS A 763 24.45 1.41 41.56
C LYS A 763 23.42 2.11 40.66
N PRO A 764 22.11 1.88 40.86
CA PRO A 764 21.09 2.58 40.09
C PRO A 764 21.14 4.09 40.33
N LEU A 765 20.86 4.87 39.29
CA LEU A 765 20.58 6.30 39.43
C LEU A 765 19.23 6.51 40.11
N SER A 766 19.03 7.66 40.77
CA SER A 766 17.68 8.10 41.13
C SER A 766 16.99 8.73 39.92
N GLU A 767 15.66 8.79 39.95
CA GLU A 767 14.85 9.39 38.87
C GLU A 767 15.26 10.83 38.53
N GLU A 768 15.75 11.59 39.50
CA GLU A 768 16.20 12.98 39.34
C GLU A 768 17.55 13.12 38.65
N HIS A 769 18.37 12.06 38.66
CA HIS A 769 19.67 12.04 37.99
C HIS A 769 19.61 11.41 36.60
N LEU A 770 18.44 10.94 36.16
CA LEU A 770 18.25 10.53 34.77
C LEU A 770 18.28 11.74 33.85
N ASN A 771 18.72 11.53 32.61
CA ASN A 771 18.76 12.55 31.58
C ASN A 771 17.42 13.28 31.48
N SER A 772 17.46 14.60 31.63
CA SER A 772 16.27 15.44 31.64
C SER A 772 15.67 15.61 30.24
N PHE A 773 16.48 15.48 29.18
CA PHE A 773 16.02 15.66 27.80
C PHE A 773 15.19 14.44 27.35
N PRO A 774 13.90 14.60 27.01
CA PRO A 774 13.10 13.49 26.49
C PRO A 774 13.55 13.13 25.06
N MET A 775 13.74 11.84 24.76
CA MET A 775 14.02 11.43 23.38
C MET A 775 12.85 11.81 22.47
N TRP A 776 13.17 12.37 21.29
CA TRP A 776 12.22 12.73 20.25
C TRP A 776 12.51 11.84 19.02
N MET A 777 11.56 10.98 18.66
CA MET A 777 11.54 10.23 17.39
C MET A 777 10.22 9.49 17.25
#